data_AF-A0AAU2EZH4-F1
#
_entry.id   AF-A0AAU2EZH4-F1
#
_cell.length_a   1.000
_cell.length_b   1.000
_cell.length_c   1.000
_cell.angle_alpha   90.00
_cell.angle_beta   90.00
_cell.angle_gamma   90.00
#
_symmetry.space_group_name_H-M   'P 1'
#
loop_
_entity.id
_entity.type
_entity.pdbx_description
1 polymer ?
#
loop_
_entity_poly.entity_id
_entity_poly.type
_entity_poly.pdbx_seq_one_letter_code
_entity_poly.pdbx_strand_id
1 'polypeptide(L)'
;MTRGQRLGVLMGAASAVLVGVSFVASSMMAHYPFLGGQAVRYALGFLLLAVVCARRGWAPVRRLTPRLWVRLTLVTAAGLVGFNVAVLSAERTAEPAVPGVVVGCTPVVVAILAPLMAARRPSGRVAGGALVVVAGAALVQGFGRTDAAGLLWSLAAMGGEVVMALSVVPVLRVLGPLLLTTCACAIASVEAAALGLAVDGPAWVRMPDGVEAAALAWQVLAVTVLGIVLWFGAIHRIGAVGMALLSGLIPVSAALTAPVVGTGTFGAGQLAGSLLVAAGVALGASAAAADQPDGRPVAVSPVPRRAAARVPVTRKREQMPDDMPEEILFLSRSRVDRLFDPGTAIESQRAAFAALGDGTAEAPEKILYSSRFDGSIVFCYASRLSADTGAVSKFGSVNQGNSARGLPSTHALITALDPETGRPVAVLDGTTVTTLRTAAASALAVDLLARPDATRLAVIGSGVQARAHVRAIARVRGLREVRIWSPTPRNRLAAAAELAAEPGTEGIDVQATATAEDAVAGAHIVAVCTLSETPVVLGSWLPKGCTVVSVGSVEPTRCETDAEVLRRAGAVVVDDPATAAGHCGPVVAALRSGEIGRQDLVALGDVVVGRAAARTDPDDIVFYGSVGLGVQDAAAAWAVIHRARQENHEHAGTVY
;
A
#
# COMPACT_ATOMS: atom_id res chain seq x y z
N MET A 1 -17.18 -1.78 2.53
CA MET A 1 -16.34 -2.00 3.73
C MET A 1 -15.94 -3.46 3.85
N THR A 2 -14.64 -3.73 3.93
CA THR A 2 -14.07 -5.07 4.17
C THR A 2 -14.38 -5.59 5.58
N ARG A 3 -14.22 -6.90 5.83
CA ARG A 3 -14.40 -7.48 7.18
C ARG A 3 -13.47 -6.84 8.21
N GLY A 4 -12.24 -6.50 7.82
CA GLY A 4 -11.27 -5.78 8.66
C GLY A 4 -11.70 -4.35 9.00
N GLN A 5 -12.28 -3.63 8.04
CA GLN A 5 -12.82 -2.28 8.27
C GLN A 5 -14.05 -2.30 9.19
N ARG A 6 -14.96 -3.27 9.03
CA ARG A 6 -16.11 -3.44 9.93
C ARG A 6 -15.66 -3.72 11.36
N LEU A 7 -14.67 -4.60 11.54
CA LEU A 7 -14.07 -4.85 12.85
C LEU A 7 -13.41 -3.59 13.42
N GLY A 8 -12.71 -2.80 12.59
CA GLY A 8 -12.12 -1.54 13.01
C GLY A 8 -13.16 -0.52 13.50
N VAL A 9 -14.30 -0.39 12.81
CA VAL A 9 -15.42 0.46 13.25
C VAL A 9 -16.00 -0.03 14.58
N LEU A 10 -16.23 -1.34 14.73
CA LEU A 10 -16.73 -1.90 15.99
C LEU A 10 -15.77 -1.64 17.15
N MET A 11 -14.45 -1.79 16.93
CA MET A 11 -13.43 -1.50 17.94
C MET A 11 -13.42 -0.01 18.31
N GLY A 12 -13.51 0.88 17.32
CA GLY A 12 -13.53 2.32 17.56
C GLY A 12 -14.79 2.77 18.32
N ALA A 13 -15.96 2.27 17.91
CA ALA A 13 -17.22 2.54 18.60
C ALA A 13 -17.21 2.02 20.04
N ALA A 14 -16.76 0.78 20.24
CA ALA A 14 -16.64 0.20 21.59
C ALA A 14 -15.66 1.00 22.47
N SER A 15 -14.52 1.41 21.92
CA SER A 15 -13.56 2.27 22.63
C SER A 15 -14.20 3.61 23.05
N ALA A 16 -14.87 4.30 22.12
CA ALA A 16 -15.55 5.56 22.38
C ALA A 16 -16.64 5.43 23.46
N VAL A 17 -17.42 4.34 23.44
CA VAL A 17 -18.43 4.06 24.47
C VAL A 17 -17.78 3.82 25.83
N LEU A 18 -16.72 3.01 25.90
CA LEU A 18 -16.00 2.75 27.15
C LEU A 18 -15.44 4.04 27.77
N VAL A 19 -14.93 4.95 26.93
CA VAL A 19 -14.44 6.26 27.36
C VAL A 19 -15.60 7.15 27.83
N GLY A 20 -16.73 7.23 27.11
CA GLY A 20 -17.86 8.06 27.54
C GLY A 20 -18.50 7.56 28.84
N VAL A 21 -18.63 6.24 29.01
CA VAL A 21 -19.09 5.64 30.28
C VAL A 21 -18.12 5.94 31.42
N SER A 22 -16.82 6.14 31.12
CA SER A 22 -15.80 6.37 32.15
C SER A 22 -15.93 7.70 32.90
N PHE A 23 -16.63 8.70 32.35
CA PHE A 23 -16.89 9.97 33.06
C PHE A 23 -17.65 9.74 34.37
N VAL A 24 -18.53 8.75 34.40
CA VAL A 24 -19.25 8.32 35.61
C VAL A 24 -18.30 7.74 36.67
N ALA A 25 -17.34 6.91 36.25
CA ALA A 25 -16.35 6.37 37.18
C ALA A 25 -15.37 7.45 37.65
N SER A 26 -15.05 8.43 36.80
CA SER A 26 -14.17 9.55 37.15
C SER A 26 -14.78 10.46 38.22
N SER A 27 -16.10 10.72 38.18
CA SER A 27 -16.75 11.54 39.21
C SER A 27 -16.74 10.90 40.60
N MET A 28 -16.70 9.57 40.67
CA MET A 28 -16.56 8.82 41.93
C MET A 28 -15.16 8.92 42.54
N MET A 29 -14.15 9.43 41.81
CA MET A 29 -12.77 9.62 42.29
C MET A 29 -12.44 11.09 42.62
N ALA A 30 -13.44 11.97 42.78
CA ALA A 30 -13.23 13.40 42.94
C ALA A 30 -12.32 13.79 44.13
N HIS A 31 -12.24 12.96 45.16
CA HIS A 31 -11.42 13.19 46.37
C HIS A 31 -10.10 12.40 46.40
N TYR A 32 -9.81 11.64 45.33
CA TYR A 32 -8.57 10.91 45.20
C TYR A 32 -7.51 11.76 44.48
N PRO A 33 -6.22 11.73 44.89
CA PRO A 33 -5.16 12.45 44.17
C PRO A 33 -5.12 12.07 42.69
N PHE A 34 -5.51 12.99 41.82
CA PHE A 34 -5.79 12.66 40.42
C PHE A 34 -4.55 12.16 39.67
N LEU A 35 -3.41 12.85 39.80
CA LEU A 35 -2.17 12.50 39.11
C LEU A 35 -1.61 11.16 39.62
N GLY A 36 -1.67 10.93 40.92
CA GLY A 36 -1.38 9.62 41.50
C GLY A 36 -2.31 8.53 41.02
N GLY A 37 -3.60 8.81 40.89
CA GLY A 37 -4.60 7.89 40.34
C GLY A 37 -4.28 7.51 38.91
N GLN A 38 -3.91 8.47 38.05
CA GLN A 38 -3.48 8.20 36.69
C GLN A 38 -2.17 7.39 36.66
N ALA A 39 -1.20 7.70 37.52
CA ALA A 39 0.05 6.95 37.59
C ALA A 39 -0.16 5.48 37.98
N VAL A 40 -0.99 5.22 38.99
CA VAL A 40 -1.38 3.87 39.43
C VAL A 40 -2.16 3.16 38.32
N ARG A 41 -3.12 3.87 37.68
CA ARG A 41 -3.91 3.34 36.57
C ARG A 41 -3.05 2.84 35.42
N TYR A 42 -2.09 3.65 34.97
CA TYR A 42 -1.20 3.27 33.88
C TYR A 42 -0.18 2.21 34.31
N ALA A 43 0.29 2.21 35.57
CA ALA A 43 1.18 1.16 36.09
C ALA A 43 0.49 -0.21 36.09
N LEU A 44 -0.73 -0.29 36.63
CA LEU A 44 -1.51 -1.52 36.65
C LEU A 44 -1.88 -1.96 35.23
N GLY A 45 -2.24 -1.02 34.36
CA GLY A 45 -2.47 -1.29 32.94
C GLY A 45 -1.24 -1.91 32.25
N PHE A 46 -0.04 -1.35 32.49
CA PHE A 46 1.22 -1.91 32.00
C PHE A 46 1.45 -3.32 32.52
N LEU A 47 1.30 -3.57 33.82
CA LEU A 47 1.54 -4.89 34.41
C LEU A 47 0.62 -5.96 33.80
N LEU A 48 -0.68 -5.66 33.66
CA LEU A 48 -1.66 -6.56 33.06
C LEU A 48 -1.34 -6.86 31.59
N LEU A 49 -1.05 -5.82 30.81
CA LEU A 49 -0.74 -5.97 29.39
C LEU A 49 0.62 -6.64 29.16
N ALA A 50 1.60 -6.40 30.03
CA ALA A 50 2.92 -7.01 29.97
C ALA A 50 2.85 -8.54 30.11
N VAL A 51 1.95 -9.07 30.96
CA VAL A 51 1.69 -10.51 31.07
C VAL A 51 1.15 -11.09 29.75
N VAL A 52 0.27 -10.36 29.06
CA VAL A 52 -0.25 -10.77 27.75
C VAL A 52 0.86 -10.70 26.68
N CYS A 53 1.68 -9.64 26.70
CA CYS A 53 2.81 -9.45 25.79
C CYS A 53 3.93 -10.47 26.00
N ALA A 54 4.18 -10.91 27.24
CA ALA A 54 5.17 -11.94 27.53
C ALA A 54 4.91 -13.25 26.77
N ARG A 55 3.63 -13.59 26.55
CA ARG A 55 3.22 -14.77 25.76
C ARG A 55 3.34 -14.57 24.25
N ARG A 56 3.29 -13.32 23.76
CA ARG A 56 3.33 -12.98 22.32
C ARG A 56 4.70 -12.50 21.83
N GLY A 57 5.62 -12.19 22.75
CA GLY A 57 6.99 -11.77 22.47
C GLY A 57 7.16 -10.25 22.39
N TRP A 58 8.34 -9.79 22.80
CA TRP A 58 8.73 -8.36 22.87
C TRP A 58 9.67 -7.94 21.73
N ALA A 59 9.95 -8.83 20.78
CA ALA A 59 10.91 -8.58 19.69
C ALA A 59 10.67 -7.27 18.90
N PRO A 60 9.41 -6.84 18.61
CA PRO A 60 9.16 -5.59 17.90
C PRO A 60 9.66 -4.33 18.63
N VAL A 61 9.72 -4.35 19.98
CA VAL A 61 10.19 -3.21 20.78
C VAL A 61 11.66 -2.90 20.48
N ARG A 62 12.47 -3.93 20.16
CA ARG A 62 13.88 -3.76 19.78
C ARG A 62 14.07 -3.02 18.43
N ARG A 63 12.99 -2.89 17.64
CA ARG A 63 13.01 -2.18 16.36
C ARG A 63 12.72 -0.68 16.51
N LEU A 64 12.42 -0.20 17.72
CA LEU A 64 12.17 1.21 17.98
C LEU A 64 13.48 1.99 17.95
N THR A 65 13.59 2.92 17.00
CA THR A 65 14.69 3.90 16.95
C THR A 65 14.52 4.97 18.02
N PRO A 66 15.59 5.72 18.40
CA PRO A 66 15.47 6.82 19.35
C PRO A 66 14.39 7.84 18.98
N ARG A 67 14.23 8.12 17.68
CA ARG A 67 13.17 9.02 17.18
C ARG A 67 11.76 8.48 17.45
N LEU A 68 11.55 7.16 17.36
CA LEU A 68 10.26 6.55 17.64
C LEU A 68 9.98 6.49 19.15
N TRP A 69 11.01 6.32 19.98
CA TRP A 69 10.87 6.45 21.43
C TRP A 69 10.46 7.86 21.84
N VAL A 70 11.16 8.89 21.34
CA VAL A 70 10.80 10.30 21.58
C VAL A 70 9.36 10.57 21.13
N ARG A 71 8.97 10.06 19.96
CA ARG A 71 7.60 10.23 19.46
C ARG A 71 6.57 9.54 20.35
N LEU A 72 6.84 8.33 20.82
CA LEU A 72 5.96 7.61 21.73
C LEU A 72 5.79 8.37 23.05
N THR A 73 6.89 8.89 23.63
CA THR A 73 6.86 9.74 24.82
C THR A 73 6.06 11.02 24.60
N LEU A 74 6.23 11.71 23.47
CA LEU A 74 5.41 12.89 23.18
C LEU A 74 3.92 12.55 23.01
N VAL A 75 3.60 11.39 22.43
CA VAL A 75 2.22 10.91 22.29
C VAL A 75 1.61 10.59 23.66
N THR A 76 2.35 9.98 24.58
CA THR A 76 1.84 9.70 25.94
C THR A 76 1.69 10.98 26.75
N ALA A 77 2.68 11.86 26.68
CA ALA A 77 2.68 13.13 27.39
C ALA A 77 1.53 14.04 26.96
N ALA A 78 1.25 14.15 25.65
CA ALA A 78 0.17 15.00 25.15
C ALA A 78 -1.20 14.29 25.16
N GLY A 79 -1.24 13.03 24.71
CA GLY A 79 -2.47 12.31 24.40
C GLY A 79 -3.09 11.51 25.54
N LEU A 80 -2.28 11.07 26.51
CA LEU A 80 -2.75 10.30 27.66
C LEU A 80 -2.70 11.16 28.92
N VAL A 81 -1.50 11.54 29.38
CA VAL A 81 -1.35 12.28 30.65
C VAL A 81 -1.86 13.71 30.49
N GLY A 82 -1.32 14.45 29.53
CA GLY A 82 -1.65 15.85 29.26
C GLY A 82 -3.12 16.06 28.91
N PHE A 83 -3.72 15.18 28.11
CA PHE A 83 -5.15 15.20 27.82
C PHE A 83 -6.00 15.13 29.10
N ASN A 84 -5.74 14.14 29.97
CA ASN A 84 -6.49 13.96 31.21
C ASN A 84 -6.32 15.16 32.17
N VAL A 85 -5.11 15.71 32.26
CA VAL A 85 -4.81 16.91 33.05
C VAL A 85 -5.55 18.13 32.50
N ALA A 86 -5.57 18.30 31.17
CA ALA A 86 -6.23 19.41 30.52
C ALA A 86 -7.75 19.35 30.70
N VAL A 87 -8.37 18.18 30.54
CA VAL A 87 -9.81 18.00 30.79
C VAL A 87 -10.16 18.33 32.23
N LEU A 88 -9.44 17.78 33.21
CA LEU A 88 -9.69 18.08 34.62
C LEU A 88 -9.47 19.57 34.94
N SER A 89 -8.44 20.19 34.38
CA SER A 89 -8.16 21.61 34.61
C SER A 89 -9.23 22.50 34.00
N ALA A 90 -9.81 22.11 32.86
CA ALA A 90 -10.96 22.79 32.28
C ALA A 90 -12.19 22.67 33.19
N GLU A 91 -12.49 21.48 33.71
CA GLU A 91 -13.65 21.25 34.59
C GLU A 91 -13.59 22.00 35.93
N ARG A 92 -12.42 22.49 36.33
CA ARG A 92 -12.28 23.35 37.53
C ARG A 92 -12.81 24.77 37.32
N THR A 93 -12.87 25.25 36.08
CA THR A 93 -13.26 26.65 35.77
C THR A 93 -14.34 26.76 34.68
N ALA A 94 -14.71 25.65 34.04
CA ALA A 94 -15.78 25.55 33.06
C ALA A 94 -16.74 24.41 33.38
N GLU A 95 -17.99 24.57 32.99
CA GLU A 95 -18.96 23.48 33.06
C GLU A 95 -18.54 22.32 32.15
N PRO A 96 -18.78 21.05 32.52
CA PRO A 96 -18.30 19.87 31.78
C PRO A 96 -18.68 19.81 30.29
N ALA A 97 -19.74 20.52 29.89
CA ALA A 97 -20.16 20.66 28.51
C ALA A 97 -19.11 21.35 27.61
N VAL A 98 -18.37 22.31 28.16
CA VAL A 98 -17.42 23.12 27.38
C VAL A 98 -16.22 22.29 26.87
N PRO A 99 -15.45 21.60 27.73
CA PRO A 99 -14.35 20.77 27.26
C PRO A 99 -14.80 19.67 26.32
N GLY A 100 -15.98 19.07 26.53
CA GLY A 100 -16.44 18.02 25.64
C GLY A 100 -16.99 18.51 24.29
N VAL A 101 -17.53 19.73 24.18
CA VAL A 101 -17.82 20.37 22.87
C VAL A 101 -16.53 20.68 22.12
N VAL A 102 -15.55 21.27 22.80
CA VAL A 102 -14.27 21.66 22.18
C VAL A 102 -13.48 20.44 21.72
N VAL A 103 -13.33 19.43 22.58
CA VAL A 103 -12.75 18.13 22.20
C VAL A 103 -13.60 17.43 21.13
N GLY A 104 -14.92 17.61 21.17
CA GLY A 104 -15.85 17.17 20.12
C GLY A 104 -15.53 17.70 18.72
N CYS A 105 -14.76 18.80 18.59
CA CYS A 105 -14.26 19.35 17.33
C CYS A 105 -13.04 18.62 16.74
N THR A 106 -12.40 17.71 17.49
CA THR A 106 -11.27 16.88 17.01
C THR A 106 -11.51 16.23 15.64
N PRO A 107 -12.70 15.67 15.30
CA PRO A 107 -12.94 15.03 14.01
C PRO A 107 -12.74 15.98 12.83
N VAL A 108 -13.12 17.25 12.95
CA VAL A 108 -12.94 18.26 11.90
C VAL A 108 -11.47 18.59 11.73
N VAL A 109 -10.75 18.79 12.84
CA VAL A 109 -9.32 19.10 12.82
C VAL A 109 -8.53 17.94 12.21
N VAL A 110 -8.81 16.70 12.62
CA VAL A 110 -8.15 15.50 12.07
C VAL A 110 -8.51 15.27 10.60
N ALA A 111 -9.77 15.51 10.19
CA ALA A 111 -10.20 15.38 8.80
C ALA A 111 -9.48 16.36 7.85
N ILE A 112 -9.00 17.50 8.37
CA ILE A 112 -8.24 18.49 7.60
C ILE A 112 -6.73 18.21 7.68
N LEU A 113 -6.19 18.04 8.89
CA LEU A 113 -4.75 17.91 9.09
C LEU A 113 -4.20 16.57 8.59
N ALA A 114 -4.92 15.46 8.74
CA ALA A 114 -4.39 14.15 8.33
C ALA A 114 -4.13 14.07 6.81
N PRO A 115 -5.05 14.51 5.92
CA PRO A 115 -4.76 14.59 4.49
C PRO A 115 -3.61 15.57 4.15
N LEU A 116 -3.57 16.75 4.78
CA LEU A 116 -2.54 17.75 4.52
C LEU A 116 -1.13 17.25 4.90
N MET A 117 -1.00 16.57 6.04
CA MET A 117 0.25 15.92 6.45
C MET A 117 0.69 14.80 5.50
N ALA A 118 -0.25 14.24 4.73
CA ALA A 118 0.00 13.25 3.70
C ALA A 118 0.12 13.86 2.28
N ALA A 119 0.19 15.19 2.17
CA ALA A 119 0.19 15.94 0.90
C ALA A 119 -1.01 15.61 -0.01
N ARG A 120 -2.19 15.37 0.58
CA ARG A 120 -3.46 15.09 -0.10
C ARG A 120 -4.47 16.21 0.17
N ARG A 121 -5.46 16.34 -0.72
CA ARG A 121 -6.59 17.28 -0.53
C ARG A 121 -7.61 16.68 0.45
N PRO A 122 -8.14 17.45 1.42
CA PRO A 122 -9.21 17.00 2.30
C PRO A 122 -10.49 16.66 1.53
N SER A 123 -11.13 15.54 1.87
CA SER A 123 -12.42 15.16 1.28
C SER A 123 -13.56 15.98 1.87
N GLY A 124 -14.30 16.69 1.00
CA GLY A 124 -15.46 17.50 1.42
C GLY A 124 -16.56 16.66 2.08
N ARG A 125 -16.71 15.39 1.71
CA ARG A 125 -17.70 14.47 2.33
C ARG A 125 -17.29 14.07 3.74
N VAL A 126 -16.00 13.84 3.98
CA VAL A 126 -15.47 13.52 5.31
C VAL A 126 -15.54 14.75 6.22
N ALA A 127 -15.16 15.92 5.71
CA ALA A 127 -15.29 17.18 6.44
C ALA A 127 -16.75 17.51 6.78
N GLY A 128 -17.67 17.30 5.83
CA GLY A 128 -19.11 17.45 6.07
C GLY A 128 -19.64 16.48 7.13
N GLY A 129 -19.24 15.19 7.07
CA GLY A 129 -19.57 14.21 8.12
C GLY A 129 -19.03 14.62 9.49
N ALA A 130 -17.79 15.09 9.56
CA ALA A 130 -17.18 15.59 10.78
C ALA A 130 -17.93 16.80 11.37
N LEU A 131 -18.37 17.75 10.54
CA LEU A 131 -19.17 18.90 10.98
C LEU A 131 -20.52 18.47 11.55
N VAL A 132 -21.17 17.46 10.96
CA VAL A 132 -22.43 16.90 11.48
C VAL A 132 -22.20 16.20 12.83
N VAL A 133 -21.08 15.48 12.99
CA VAL A 133 -20.69 14.89 14.28
C VAL A 133 -20.48 15.97 15.34
N VAL A 134 -19.78 17.06 15.01
CA VAL A 134 -19.57 18.19 15.92
C VAL A 134 -20.88 18.84 16.34
N ALA A 135 -21.78 19.10 15.39
CA ALA A 135 -23.09 19.68 15.67
C ALA A 135 -23.93 18.77 16.57
N GLY A 136 -23.91 17.46 16.32
CA GLY A 136 -24.58 16.47 17.17
C GLY A 136 -23.98 16.42 18.58
N ALA A 137 -22.65 16.36 18.70
CA ALA A 137 -21.96 16.37 19.98
C ALA A 137 -22.25 17.63 20.80
N ALA A 138 -22.26 18.80 20.15
CA ALA A 138 -22.62 20.06 20.79
C ALA A 138 -24.06 20.08 21.29
N LEU A 139 -25.00 19.50 20.54
CA LEU A 139 -26.40 19.38 20.95
C LEU A 139 -26.57 18.39 22.12
N VAL A 140 -25.76 17.34 22.20
CA VAL A 140 -25.77 16.38 23.31
C VAL A 140 -25.24 17.01 24.60
N GLN A 141 -24.16 17.78 24.52
CA GLN A 141 -23.50 18.34 25.70
C GLN A 141 -24.05 19.71 26.14
N GLY A 142 -24.59 20.50 25.21
CA GLY A 142 -24.94 21.90 25.44
C GLY A 142 -23.72 22.82 25.36
N PHE A 143 -23.92 24.13 25.54
CA PHE A 143 -22.86 25.13 25.34
C PHE A 143 -22.12 25.53 26.62
N GLY A 144 -22.69 25.24 27.79
CA GLY A 144 -22.10 25.48 29.10
C GLY A 144 -21.63 26.92 29.38
N ARG A 145 -21.22 27.17 30.62
CA ARG A 145 -20.50 28.41 31.00
C ARG A 145 -19.01 28.14 31.11
N THR A 146 -18.18 29.06 30.58
CA THR A 146 -16.71 28.99 30.66
C THR A 146 -16.11 30.36 30.87
N ASP A 147 -14.91 30.37 31.44
CA ASP A 147 -13.97 31.48 31.39
C ASP A 147 -12.85 31.22 30.36
N ALA A 148 -11.91 32.17 30.24
CA ALA A 148 -10.79 32.05 29.30
C ALA A 148 -9.84 30.89 29.65
N ALA A 149 -9.65 30.62 30.95
CA ALA A 149 -8.79 29.53 31.42
C ALA A 149 -9.38 28.16 31.06
N GLY A 150 -10.68 27.97 31.27
CA GLY A 150 -11.39 26.73 30.94
C GLY A 150 -11.39 26.46 29.44
N LEU A 151 -11.52 27.51 28.61
CA LEU A 151 -11.40 27.40 27.16
C LEU A 151 -9.98 27.02 26.71
N LEU A 152 -8.94 27.63 27.31
CA LEU A 152 -7.54 27.29 27.00
C LEU A 152 -7.21 25.84 27.34
N TRP A 153 -7.66 25.35 28.50
CA TRP A 153 -7.49 23.95 28.89
C TRP A 153 -8.29 23.00 27.99
N SER A 154 -9.48 23.40 27.57
CA SER A 154 -10.28 22.63 26.61
C SER A 154 -9.59 22.52 25.24
N LEU A 155 -8.97 23.60 24.76
CA LEU A 155 -8.17 23.59 23.54
C LEU A 155 -6.90 22.75 23.68
N ALA A 156 -6.25 22.77 24.85
CA ALA A 156 -5.11 21.92 25.14
C ALA A 156 -5.50 20.43 25.13
N ALA A 157 -6.67 20.07 25.66
CA ALA A 157 -7.21 18.71 25.57
C ALA A 157 -7.45 18.28 24.11
N MET A 158 -8.11 19.12 23.31
CA MET A 158 -8.30 18.84 21.87
C MET A 158 -6.95 18.67 21.15
N GLY A 159 -5.98 19.54 21.44
CA GLY A 159 -4.62 19.43 20.89
C GLY A 159 -3.95 18.10 21.25
N GLY A 160 -4.08 17.67 22.51
CA GLY A 160 -3.58 16.37 22.97
C GLY A 160 -4.19 15.18 22.20
N GLU A 161 -5.51 15.19 21.99
CA GLU A 161 -6.20 14.15 21.21
C GLU A 161 -5.74 14.14 19.74
N VAL A 162 -5.62 15.31 19.11
CA VAL A 162 -5.13 15.44 17.72
C VAL A 162 -3.69 14.92 17.60
N VAL A 163 -2.81 15.30 18.52
CA VAL A 163 -1.42 14.82 18.56
C VAL A 163 -1.39 13.29 18.69
N MET A 164 -2.20 12.73 19.58
CA MET A 164 -2.30 11.28 19.76
C MET A 164 -2.76 10.58 18.49
N ALA A 165 -3.84 11.07 17.86
CA ALA A 165 -4.43 10.47 16.66
C ALA A 165 -3.48 10.47 15.46
N LEU A 166 -2.74 11.57 15.25
CA LEU A 166 -1.87 11.73 14.08
C LEU A 166 -0.45 11.19 14.29
N SER A 167 0.13 11.41 15.47
CA SER A 167 1.55 11.11 15.71
C SER A 167 1.83 9.66 16.08
N VAL A 168 0.82 8.89 16.51
CA VAL A 168 1.01 7.50 16.90
C VAL A 168 1.19 6.55 15.71
N VAL A 169 0.70 6.92 14.53
CA VAL A 169 0.64 6.05 13.33
C VAL A 169 1.98 5.37 13.01
N PRO A 170 3.14 6.07 13.01
CA PRO A 170 4.42 5.44 12.69
C PRO A 170 4.89 4.42 13.75
N VAL A 171 4.61 4.67 15.02
CA VAL A 171 4.96 3.76 16.12
C VAL A 171 4.02 2.53 16.10
N LEU A 172 2.74 2.77 15.81
CA LEU A 172 1.70 1.74 15.71
C LEU A 172 1.98 0.72 14.60
N ARG A 173 2.58 1.14 13.48
CA ARG A 173 3.01 0.23 12.40
C ARG A 173 4.12 -0.73 12.82
N VAL A 174 4.96 -0.36 13.79
CA VAL A 174 6.08 -1.19 14.26
C VAL A 174 5.66 -2.14 15.37
N LEU A 175 4.92 -1.64 16.37
CA LEU A 175 4.58 -2.41 17.57
C LEU A 175 3.23 -3.14 17.46
N GLY A 176 2.32 -2.66 16.63
CA GLY A 176 0.92 -3.06 16.67
C GLY A 176 0.20 -2.56 17.93
N PRO A 177 -1.14 -2.73 18.00
CA PRO A 177 -1.96 -2.09 19.04
C PRO A 177 -1.59 -2.53 20.47
N LEU A 178 -1.40 -3.84 20.69
CA LEU A 178 -1.20 -4.38 22.03
C LEU A 178 0.13 -3.91 22.65
N LEU A 179 1.26 -4.14 21.96
CA LEU A 179 2.57 -3.74 22.47
C LEU A 179 2.71 -2.22 22.57
N LEU A 180 2.09 -1.47 21.64
CA LEU A 180 2.08 -0.02 21.72
C LEU A 180 1.33 0.46 22.97
N THR A 181 0.15 -0.08 23.29
CA THR A 181 -0.54 0.25 24.55
C THR A 181 0.31 -0.10 25.76
N THR A 182 0.96 -1.27 25.77
CA THR A 182 1.83 -1.68 26.88
C THR A 182 2.96 -0.68 27.12
N CYS A 183 3.72 -0.32 26.07
CA CYS A 183 4.80 0.66 26.17
C CYS A 183 4.28 2.05 26.54
N ALA A 184 3.14 2.47 25.98
CA ALA A 184 2.51 3.74 26.29
C ALA A 184 2.10 3.84 27.77
N CYS A 185 1.54 2.77 28.34
CA CYS A 185 1.18 2.71 29.76
C CYS A 185 2.42 2.80 30.68
N ALA A 186 3.53 2.15 30.30
CA ALA A 186 4.77 2.23 31.07
C ALA A 186 5.29 3.67 31.14
N ILE A 187 5.34 4.36 30.00
CA ILE A 187 5.82 5.75 29.92
C ILE A 187 4.84 6.69 30.62
N ALA A 188 3.54 6.59 30.34
CA ALA A 188 2.50 7.44 30.94
C ALA A 188 2.45 7.31 32.46
N SER A 189 2.74 6.13 33.02
CA SER A 189 2.85 5.92 34.47
C SER A 189 3.99 6.76 35.06
N VAL A 190 5.17 6.75 34.44
CA VAL A 190 6.33 7.55 34.87
C VAL A 190 6.05 9.05 34.73
N GLU A 191 5.47 9.47 33.61
CA GLU A 191 5.09 10.87 33.36
C GLU A 191 4.09 11.37 34.41
N ALA A 192 3.02 10.60 34.67
CA ALA A 192 2.01 10.96 35.65
C ALA A 192 2.56 10.95 37.09
N ALA A 193 3.45 10.01 37.43
CA ALA A 193 4.09 9.98 38.74
C ALA A 193 5.02 11.18 38.96
N ALA A 194 5.82 11.53 37.95
CA ALA A 194 6.69 12.72 38.00
C ALA A 194 5.87 14.01 38.15
N LEU A 195 4.77 14.14 37.40
CA LEU A 195 3.88 15.30 37.51
C LEU A 195 3.17 15.34 38.87
N GLY A 196 2.70 14.19 39.37
CA GLY A 196 2.06 14.07 40.69
C GLY A 196 3.00 14.45 41.82
N LEU A 197 4.24 13.97 41.80
CA LEU A 197 5.27 14.37 42.77
C LEU A 197 5.56 15.88 42.72
N ALA A 198 5.57 16.47 41.53
CA ALA A 198 5.85 17.89 41.35
C ALA A 198 4.68 18.79 41.82
N VAL A 199 3.43 18.35 41.66
CA VAL A 199 2.23 19.15 41.95
C VAL A 199 1.67 18.85 43.35
N ASP A 200 1.52 17.57 43.71
CA ASP A 200 0.86 17.10 44.93
C ASP A 200 1.87 16.71 46.03
N GLY A 201 3.18 16.77 45.76
CA GLY A 201 4.23 16.50 46.72
C GLY A 201 4.26 15.04 47.21
N PRO A 202 4.72 14.75 48.44
CA PRO A 202 4.84 13.37 48.94
C PRO A 202 3.49 12.67 49.19
N ALA A 203 2.37 13.41 49.22
CA ALA A 203 1.03 12.86 49.37
C ALA A 203 0.32 12.56 48.03
N TRP A 204 1.08 12.53 46.93
CA TRP A 204 0.57 12.32 45.56
C TRP A 204 -0.17 10.99 45.34
N VAL A 205 0.03 9.97 46.20
CA VAL A 205 -0.72 8.69 46.19
C VAL A 205 -1.11 8.31 47.61
N ARG A 206 -2.35 7.83 47.79
CA ARG A 206 -2.83 7.21 49.03
C ARG A 206 -3.60 5.92 48.72
N MET A 207 -3.89 5.10 49.73
CA MET A 207 -4.79 3.96 49.52
C MET A 207 -6.21 4.47 49.20
N PRO A 208 -6.85 3.99 48.12
CA PRO A 208 -8.24 4.33 47.82
C PRO A 208 -9.20 3.63 48.79
N ASP A 209 -10.36 4.24 49.05
CA ASP A 209 -11.47 3.55 49.70
C ASP A 209 -12.14 2.52 48.76
N GLY A 210 -13.16 1.81 49.22
CA GLY A 210 -13.81 0.77 48.42
C GLY A 210 -14.47 1.28 47.11
N VAL A 211 -15.02 2.50 47.12
CA VAL A 211 -15.67 3.11 45.95
C VAL A 211 -14.61 3.61 44.99
N GLU A 212 -13.60 4.32 45.50
CA GLU A 212 -12.45 4.79 44.73
C GLU A 212 -11.68 3.62 44.11
N ALA A 213 -11.51 2.51 44.82
CA ALA A 213 -10.85 1.31 44.33
C ALA A 213 -11.64 0.66 43.19
N ALA A 214 -12.97 0.59 43.30
CA ALA A 214 -13.84 0.08 42.25
C ALA A 214 -13.80 0.99 40.99
N ALA A 215 -13.84 2.30 41.18
CA ALA A 215 -13.72 3.28 40.10
C ALA A 215 -12.36 3.20 39.40
N LEU A 216 -11.27 3.08 40.18
CA LEU A 216 -9.92 2.92 39.65
C LEU A 216 -9.76 1.58 38.90
N ALA A 217 -10.33 0.49 39.41
CA ALA A 217 -10.34 -0.80 38.74
C ALA A 217 -11.07 -0.75 37.39
N TRP A 218 -12.21 -0.05 37.33
CA TRP A 218 -12.92 0.22 36.07
C TRP A 218 -12.04 1.00 35.08
N GLN A 219 -11.39 2.08 35.55
CA GLN A 219 -10.49 2.89 34.72
C GLN A 219 -9.30 2.09 34.18
N VAL A 220 -8.75 1.17 34.97
CA VAL A 220 -7.67 0.27 34.55
C VAL A 220 -8.17 -0.73 33.50
N LEU A 221 -9.24 -1.47 33.79
CA LEU A 221 -9.65 -2.60 32.95
C LEU A 221 -10.40 -2.13 31.69
N ALA A 222 -11.45 -1.33 31.88
CA ALA A 222 -12.35 -0.94 30.80
C ALA A 222 -11.72 0.12 29.90
N VAL A 223 -11.10 1.14 30.48
CA VAL A 223 -10.61 2.28 29.70
C VAL A 223 -9.16 2.09 29.26
N THR A 224 -8.25 1.73 30.18
CA THR A 224 -6.82 1.62 29.86
C THR A 224 -6.48 0.33 29.11
N VAL A 225 -6.81 -0.83 29.67
CA VAL A 225 -6.44 -2.13 29.09
C VAL A 225 -7.26 -2.41 27.84
N LEU A 226 -8.59 -2.28 27.92
CA LEU A 226 -9.46 -2.56 26.78
C LEU A 226 -9.59 -1.34 25.86
N GLY A 227 -10.04 -0.20 26.39
CA GLY A 227 -10.34 1.00 25.62
C GLY A 227 -9.19 1.48 24.73
N ILE A 228 -7.98 1.63 25.28
CA ILE A 228 -6.81 2.10 24.51
C ILE A 228 -6.35 1.06 23.46
N VAL A 229 -6.35 -0.23 23.79
CA VAL A 229 -6.03 -1.29 22.81
C VAL A 229 -7.03 -1.30 21.66
N LEU A 230 -8.32 -1.13 21.96
CA LEU A 230 -9.37 -1.01 20.95
C LEU A 230 -9.19 0.26 20.11
N TRP A 231 -8.83 1.39 20.73
CA TRP A 231 -8.60 2.67 20.07
C TRP A 231 -7.46 2.58 19.05
N PHE A 232 -6.27 2.15 19.49
CA PHE A 232 -5.14 1.95 18.57
C PHE A 232 -5.43 0.85 17.55
N GLY A 233 -6.19 -0.18 17.93
CA GLY A 233 -6.65 -1.22 17.01
C GLY A 233 -7.59 -0.71 15.92
N ALA A 234 -8.42 0.29 16.23
CA ALA A 234 -9.26 0.97 15.26
C ALA A 234 -8.41 1.87 14.35
N ILE A 235 -7.53 2.71 14.87
CA ILE A 235 -6.61 3.52 14.04
C ILE A 235 -5.79 2.65 13.09
N HIS A 236 -5.33 1.48 13.54
CA HIS A 236 -4.58 0.55 12.72
C HIS A 236 -5.39 0.03 11.51
N ARG A 237 -6.72 -0.04 11.61
CA ARG A 237 -7.61 -0.67 10.60
C ARG A 237 -8.39 0.33 9.76
N ILE A 238 -8.85 1.44 10.35
CA ILE A 238 -9.70 2.46 9.71
C ILE A 238 -9.05 3.84 9.69
N GLY A 239 -7.80 3.96 10.15
CA GLY A 239 -7.03 5.20 10.12
C GLY A 239 -7.47 6.22 11.19
N ALA A 240 -6.67 7.27 11.34
CA ALA A 240 -6.91 8.32 12.33
C ALA A 240 -8.21 9.10 12.06
N VAL A 241 -8.51 9.39 10.78
CA VAL A 241 -9.72 10.12 10.38
C VAL A 241 -10.99 9.33 10.69
N GLY A 242 -11.01 8.04 10.36
CA GLY A 242 -12.14 7.16 10.67
C GLY A 242 -12.34 6.99 12.17
N MET A 243 -11.25 6.88 12.94
CA MET A 243 -11.34 6.82 14.41
C MET A 243 -11.83 8.14 15.00
N ALA A 244 -11.33 9.29 14.52
CA ALA A 244 -11.74 10.60 15.04
C ALA A 244 -13.25 10.82 14.89
N LEU A 245 -13.86 10.43 13.76
CA LEU A 245 -15.31 10.46 13.60
C LEU A 245 -16.04 9.65 14.68
N LEU A 246 -15.52 8.47 15.03
CA LEU A 246 -16.10 7.60 16.06
C LEU A 246 -15.94 8.15 17.48
N SER A 247 -14.96 9.02 17.75
CA SER A 247 -14.86 9.75 19.04
C SER A 247 -16.11 10.57 19.34
N GLY A 248 -16.91 10.95 18.33
CA GLY A 248 -18.20 11.63 18.53
C GLY A 248 -19.22 10.84 19.36
N LEU A 249 -19.05 9.52 19.50
CA LEU A 249 -19.88 8.66 20.35
C LEU A 249 -19.57 8.82 21.85
N ILE A 250 -18.45 9.46 22.22
CA ILE A 250 -18.07 9.71 23.63
C ILE A 250 -19.14 10.59 24.32
N PRO A 251 -19.51 11.79 23.82
CA PRO A 251 -20.61 12.57 24.35
C PRO A 251 -21.94 11.81 24.44
N VAL A 252 -22.28 11.03 23.42
CA VAL A 252 -23.54 10.26 23.36
C VAL A 252 -23.60 9.24 24.48
N SER A 253 -22.54 8.44 24.64
CA SER A 253 -22.47 7.43 25.69
C SER A 253 -22.41 8.03 27.09
N ALA A 254 -21.71 9.16 27.29
CA ALA A 254 -21.72 9.89 28.54
C ALA A 254 -23.11 10.43 28.91
N ALA A 255 -23.84 10.99 27.95
CA ALA A 255 -25.21 11.48 28.17
C ALA A 255 -26.20 10.35 28.47
N LEU A 256 -26.04 9.18 27.83
CA LEU A 256 -26.86 8.00 28.07
C LEU A 256 -26.65 7.41 29.48
N THR A 257 -25.44 7.53 30.04
CA THR A 257 -25.14 6.99 31.38
C THR A 257 -25.37 8.00 32.51
N ALA A 258 -25.44 9.31 32.22
CA ALA A 258 -25.65 10.34 33.24
C ALA A 258 -26.89 10.10 34.14
N PRO A 259 -28.06 9.65 33.62
CA PRO A 259 -29.23 9.35 34.45
C PRO A 259 -29.02 8.19 35.42
N VAL A 260 -28.18 7.21 35.05
CA VAL A 260 -27.94 5.99 35.86
C VAL A 260 -27.24 6.33 37.19
N VAL A 261 -26.47 7.41 37.22
CA VAL A 261 -25.78 7.92 38.41
C VAL A 261 -26.43 9.17 39.00
N GLY A 262 -27.58 9.60 38.48
CA GLY A 262 -28.31 10.77 38.97
C GLY A 262 -27.63 12.10 38.67
N THR A 263 -26.68 12.14 37.72
CA THR A 263 -25.90 13.36 37.38
C THR A 263 -26.50 14.15 36.20
N GLY A 264 -27.58 13.69 35.59
CA GLY A 264 -28.27 14.41 34.52
C GLY A 264 -29.52 13.70 33.99
N THR A 265 -30.23 14.35 33.08
CA THR A 265 -31.43 13.79 32.40
C THR A 265 -31.17 13.59 30.91
N PHE A 266 -31.70 12.53 30.32
CA PHE A 266 -31.66 12.30 28.88
C PHE A 266 -32.96 12.76 28.23
N GLY A 267 -32.94 13.92 27.57
CA GLY A 267 -34.11 14.56 26.96
C GLY A 267 -34.10 14.54 25.43
N ALA A 268 -35.06 15.24 24.84
CA ALA A 268 -35.23 15.31 23.39
C ALA A 268 -34.02 15.92 22.65
N GLY A 269 -33.33 16.89 23.26
CA GLY A 269 -32.10 17.48 22.73
C GLY A 269 -30.95 16.47 22.64
N GLN A 270 -30.72 15.70 23.71
CA GLN A 270 -29.70 14.64 23.73
C GLN A 270 -30.02 13.53 22.72
N LEU A 271 -31.29 13.18 22.55
CA LEU A 271 -31.73 12.22 21.54
C LEU A 271 -31.45 12.72 20.12
N ALA A 272 -31.86 13.96 19.81
CA ALA A 272 -31.63 14.58 18.51
C ALA A 272 -30.13 14.71 18.20
N GLY A 273 -29.32 15.13 19.18
CA GLY A 273 -27.87 15.22 19.05
C GLY A 273 -27.23 13.85 18.82
N SER A 274 -27.70 12.81 19.50
CA SER A 274 -27.20 11.44 19.34
C SER A 274 -27.50 10.89 17.94
N LEU A 275 -28.68 11.17 17.40
CA LEU A 275 -29.05 10.81 16.03
C LEU A 275 -28.19 11.55 15.00
N LEU A 276 -27.90 12.84 15.22
CA LEU A 276 -27.00 13.62 14.39
C LEU A 276 -25.57 13.05 14.41
N VAL A 277 -25.04 12.68 15.57
CA VAL A 277 -23.73 12.02 15.67
C VAL A 277 -23.73 10.73 14.86
N ALA A 278 -24.75 9.87 15.01
CA ALA A 278 -24.85 8.62 14.25
C ALA A 278 -24.89 8.86 12.74
N ALA A 279 -25.65 9.86 12.28
CA ALA A 279 -25.73 10.25 10.88
C ALA A 279 -24.38 10.78 10.35
N GLY A 280 -23.72 11.66 11.11
CA GLY A 280 -22.41 12.21 10.77
C GLY A 280 -21.32 11.15 10.68
N VAL A 281 -21.31 10.21 11.62
CA VAL A 281 -20.41 9.03 11.59
C VAL A 281 -20.70 8.17 10.36
N ALA A 282 -21.97 7.87 10.04
CA ALA A 282 -22.31 7.06 8.89
C ALA A 282 -21.89 7.72 7.56
N LEU A 283 -22.12 9.03 7.41
CA LEU A 283 -21.72 9.81 6.25
C LEU A 283 -20.19 9.89 6.11
N GLY A 284 -19.50 10.22 7.20
CA GLY A 284 -18.06 10.43 7.22
C GLY A 284 -17.27 9.12 7.10
N ALA A 285 -17.68 8.05 7.79
CA ALA A 285 -16.96 6.77 7.79
C ALA A 285 -17.07 6.05 6.43
N SER A 286 -18.21 6.19 5.74
CA SER A 286 -18.39 5.64 4.40
C SER A 286 -17.48 6.33 3.38
N ALA A 287 -17.32 7.65 3.48
CA ALA A 287 -16.43 8.43 2.63
C ALA A 287 -14.95 8.22 2.99
N ALA A 288 -14.60 8.17 4.28
CA ALA A 288 -13.24 7.91 4.73
C ALA A 288 -12.75 6.49 4.37
N ALA A 289 -13.66 5.51 4.33
CA ALA A 289 -13.36 4.16 3.86
C ALA A 289 -13.14 4.08 2.34
N ALA A 290 -13.70 5.02 1.57
CA ALA A 290 -13.52 5.12 0.12
C ALA A 290 -12.24 5.88 -0.28
N ASP A 291 -11.75 6.77 0.60
CA ASP A 291 -10.58 7.65 0.36
C ASP A 291 -9.26 7.08 0.93
N GLN A 292 -9.33 5.94 1.62
CA GLN A 292 -8.13 5.19 1.97
C GLN A 292 -7.55 4.52 0.73
N PRO A 293 -6.24 4.68 0.45
CA PRO A 293 -5.57 3.79 -0.51
C PRO A 293 -5.74 2.38 0.05
N ASP A 294 -6.24 1.47 -0.79
CA ASP A 294 -6.75 0.14 -0.44
C ASP A 294 -5.75 -0.62 0.46
N GLY A 295 -5.82 -0.40 1.76
CA GLY A 295 -5.03 -1.07 2.78
C GLY A 295 -5.65 -2.42 3.08
N ARG A 296 -5.97 -3.19 2.04
CA ARG A 296 -6.49 -4.54 2.23
C ARG A 296 -5.43 -5.29 3.02
N PRO A 297 -5.76 -5.84 4.20
CA PRO A 297 -5.00 -7.00 4.64
C PRO A 297 -5.15 -8.01 3.51
N VAL A 298 -4.01 -8.45 2.98
CA VAL A 298 -3.88 -9.57 2.04
C VAL A 298 -4.99 -10.56 2.37
N ALA A 299 -5.97 -10.68 1.47
CA ALA A 299 -6.89 -11.80 1.53
C ALA A 299 -6.02 -13.02 1.21
N VAL A 300 -5.39 -13.57 2.25
CA VAL A 300 -4.87 -14.92 2.19
C VAL A 300 -6.09 -15.77 1.89
N SER A 301 -6.21 -16.24 0.65
CA SER A 301 -7.18 -17.26 0.31
C SER A 301 -7.08 -18.35 1.38
N PRO A 302 -8.18 -18.79 2.00
CA PRO A 302 -8.10 -19.87 2.97
C PRO A 302 -7.46 -21.06 2.25
N VAL A 303 -6.24 -21.40 2.66
CA VAL A 303 -5.58 -22.65 2.25
C VAL A 303 -6.61 -23.75 2.48
N PRO A 304 -6.99 -24.55 1.47
CA PRO A 304 -7.86 -25.68 1.71
C PRO A 304 -7.17 -26.55 2.75
N ARG A 305 -7.80 -26.68 3.93
CA ARG A 305 -7.33 -27.57 5.01
C ARG A 305 -7.41 -29.00 4.49
N ARG A 306 -6.38 -29.46 3.79
CA ARG A 306 -6.02 -30.89 3.85
C ARG A 306 -5.70 -31.17 5.31
N ALA A 307 -6.29 -32.24 5.84
CA ALA A 307 -6.11 -32.69 7.20
C ALA A 307 -4.60 -32.82 7.50
N ALA A 308 -4.03 -31.81 8.15
CA ALA A 308 -2.68 -31.89 8.66
C ALA A 308 -2.71 -32.90 9.80
N ALA A 309 -2.21 -34.11 9.53
CA ALA A 309 -1.79 -35.02 10.58
C ALA A 309 -0.90 -34.22 11.55
N ARG A 310 -1.27 -34.20 12.84
CA ARG A 310 -0.49 -33.51 13.87
C ARG A 310 0.90 -34.15 13.95
N VAL A 311 1.88 -33.51 13.33
CA VAL A 311 3.30 -33.84 13.57
C VAL A 311 3.68 -33.27 14.94
N PRO A 312 4.19 -34.08 15.88
CA PRO A 312 4.63 -33.57 17.17
C PRO A 312 5.85 -32.67 16.97
N VAL A 313 5.80 -31.43 17.46
CA VAL A 313 6.96 -30.53 17.48
C VAL A 313 7.90 -30.96 18.61
N THR A 314 8.73 -31.96 18.35
CA THR A 314 9.96 -32.16 19.12
C THR A 314 10.95 -31.07 18.75
N ARG A 315 11.46 -30.30 19.73
CA ARG A 315 12.65 -29.44 19.56
C ARG A 315 13.85 -30.33 19.23
N LYS A 316 13.98 -30.74 17.97
CA LYS A 316 15.26 -31.23 17.44
C LYS A 316 16.10 -30.00 17.21
N ARG A 317 17.25 -29.92 17.88
CA ARG A 317 18.37 -29.08 17.44
C ARG A 317 18.70 -29.62 16.05
N GLU A 318 18.27 -28.95 14.99
CA GLU A 318 18.60 -29.35 13.63
C GLU A 318 20.11 -29.25 13.49
N GLN A 319 20.80 -30.39 13.67
CA GLN A 319 22.09 -30.57 13.06
C GLN A 319 21.84 -30.44 11.56
N MET A 320 22.40 -29.37 10.97
CA MET A 320 22.45 -29.21 9.52
C MET A 320 23.05 -30.50 8.95
N PRO A 321 22.35 -31.23 8.07
CA PRO A 321 22.94 -32.37 7.40
C PRO A 321 24.15 -31.91 6.58
N ASP A 322 25.27 -32.62 6.66
CA ASP A 322 26.49 -32.39 5.88
C ASP A 322 26.31 -32.63 4.37
N ASP A 323 25.12 -33.10 3.93
CA ASP A 323 24.82 -33.48 2.55
C ASP A 323 23.93 -32.41 1.86
N MET A 324 24.48 -31.18 1.79
CA MET A 324 23.83 -30.04 1.15
C MET A 324 24.24 -29.97 -0.32
N PRO A 325 23.32 -29.93 -1.32
CA PRO A 325 23.70 -29.55 -2.68
C PRO A 325 24.35 -28.16 -2.64
N GLU A 326 25.57 -28.09 -3.18
CA GLU A 326 26.63 -27.17 -2.73
C GLU A 326 26.55 -25.73 -3.25
N GLU A 327 25.79 -25.38 -4.28
CA GLU A 327 25.91 -24.02 -4.86
C GLU A 327 24.58 -23.34 -5.25
N ILE A 328 24.39 -22.13 -4.71
CA ILE A 328 23.42 -21.16 -5.22
C ILE A 328 23.95 -20.64 -6.56
N LEU A 329 23.14 -20.71 -7.62
CA LEU A 329 23.54 -20.22 -8.93
C LEU A 329 23.63 -18.68 -8.92
N PHE A 330 24.83 -18.14 -9.09
CA PHE A 330 25.03 -16.72 -9.37
C PHE A 330 25.13 -16.50 -10.89
N LEU A 331 24.11 -15.83 -11.44
CA LEU A 331 23.97 -15.59 -12.87
C LEU A 331 24.15 -14.09 -13.13
N SER A 332 25.39 -13.74 -13.47
CA SER A 332 25.77 -12.38 -13.88
C SER A 332 25.02 -11.95 -15.14
N ARG A 333 25.03 -10.64 -15.42
CA ARG A 333 24.49 -10.07 -16.65
C ARG A 333 24.94 -10.82 -17.92
N SER A 334 26.23 -11.10 -18.07
CA SER A 334 26.76 -11.78 -19.25
C SER A 334 26.27 -13.22 -19.39
N ARG A 335 26.08 -13.94 -18.27
CA ARG A 335 25.47 -15.28 -18.29
C ARG A 335 23.99 -15.20 -18.63
N VAL A 336 23.25 -14.26 -18.06
CA VAL A 336 21.83 -14.06 -18.39
C VAL A 336 21.67 -13.68 -19.87
N ASP A 337 22.45 -12.74 -20.38
CA ASP A 337 22.42 -12.30 -21.80
C ASP A 337 22.64 -13.49 -22.76
N ARG A 338 23.50 -14.45 -22.39
CA ARG A 338 23.74 -15.67 -23.18
C ARG A 338 22.60 -16.69 -23.06
N LEU A 339 22.13 -16.94 -21.84
CA LEU A 339 21.17 -17.99 -21.51
C LEU A 339 19.71 -17.61 -21.83
N PHE A 340 19.41 -16.32 -21.90
CA PHE A 340 18.06 -15.78 -22.07
C PHE A 340 17.89 -15.14 -23.45
N ASP A 341 18.15 -15.93 -24.50
CA ASP A 341 17.94 -15.50 -25.88
C ASP A 341 16.47 -15.09 -26.14
N PRO A 342 16.20 -14.28 -27.18
CA PRO A 342 14.84 -13.79 -27.46
C PRO A 342 13.77 -14.89 -27.59
N GLY A 343 14.12 -16.07 -28.12
CA GLY A 343 13.18 -17.19 -28.25
C GLY A 343 12.82 -17.77 -26.89
N THR A 344 13.83 -18.09 -26.07
CA THR A 344 13.63 -18.51 -24.67
C THR A 344 12.84 -17.46 -23.88
N ALA A 345 13.10 -16.17 -24.12
CA ALA A 345 12.37 -15.09 -23.48
C ALA A 345 10.89 -15.08 -23.87
N ILE A 346 10.55 -15.17 -25.16
CA ILE A 346 9.15 -15.20 -25.64
C ILE A 346 8.40 -16.40 -25.06
N GLU A 347 9.01 -17.59 -25.07
CA GLU A 347 8.37 -18.79 -24.51
C GLU A 347 8.18 -18.70 -23.00
N SER A 348 9.13 -18.08 -22.27
CA SER A 348 8.93 -17.80 -20.84
C SER A 348 7.72 -16.89 -20.59
N GLN A 349 7.49 -15.90 -21.46
CA GLN A 349 6.34 -15.01 -21.33
C GLN A 349 5.04 -15.72 -21.73
N ARG A 350 5.08 -16.62 -22.71
CA ARG A 350 3.94 -17.48 -23.06
C ARG A 350 3.53 -18.33 -21.85
N ALA A 351 4.49 -18.94 -21.16
CA ALA A 351 4.25 -19.69 -19.92
C ALA A 351 3.69 -18.78 -18.81
N ALA A 352 4.23 -17.58 -18.63
CA ALA A 352 3.74 -16.61 -17.64
C ALA A 352 2.26 -16.26 -17.85
N PHE A 353 1.89 -15.88 -19.09
CA PHE A 353 0.52 -15.49 -19.40
C PHE A 353 -0.45 -16.67 -19.44
N ALA A 354 0.00 -17.86 -19.86
CA ALA A 354 -0.79 -19.08 -19.72
C ALA A 354 -1.11 -19.37 -18.25
N ALA A 355 -0.12 -19.29 -17.36
CA ALA A 355 -0.33 -19.52 -15.94
C ALA A 355 -1.23 -18.47 -15.27
N LEU A 356 -1.15 -17.20 -15.71
CA LEU A 356 -2.08 -16.15 -15.30
C LEU A 356 -3.50 -16.44 -15.81
N GLY A 357 -3.64 -16.82 -17.08
CA GLY A 357 -4.91 -17.22 -17.67
C GLY A 357 -5.53 -18.37 -16.89
N ASP A 358 -4.80 -19.46 -16.67
CA ASP A 358 -5.28 -20.65 -15.96
C ASP A 358 -5.45 -20.45 -14.44
N GLY A 359 -5.04 -19.31 -13.89
CA GLY A 359 -5.12 -19.01 -12.47
C GLY A 359 -4.19 -19.88 -11.61
N THR A 360 -3.12 -20.40 -12.19
CA THR A 360 -2.11 -21.24 -11.50
C THR A 360 -0.95 -20.43 -10.94
N ALA A 361 -0.79 -19.17 -11.39
CA ALA A 361 0.23 -18.26 -10.92
C ALA A 361 -0.21 -17.45 -9.69
N GLU A 362 0.75 -17.18 -8.80
CA GLU A 362 0.58 -16.25 -7.68
C GLU A 362 1.31 -14.94 -7.99
N ALA A 363 0.54 -13.85 -8.10
CA ALA A 363 1.02 -12.50 -8.37
C ALA A 363 0.55 -11.49 -7.31
N PRO A 364 1.11 -11.50 -6.09
CA PRO A 364 0.91 -10.43 -5.12
C PRO A 364 1.25 -9.03 -5.68
N GLU A 365 0.63 -8.00 -5.10
CA GLU A 365 0.96 -6.61 -5.42
C GLU A 365 2.43 -6.29 -5.11
N LYS A 366 3.06 -5.49 -5.97
CA LYS A 366 4.44 -5.03 -5.78
C LYS A 366 4.55 -4.09 -4.58
N ILE A 367 5.62 -4.23 -3.81
CA ILE A 367 6.03 -3.23 -2.83
C ILE A 367 6.73 -2.12 -3.60
N LEU A 368 6.28 -0.88 -3.42
CA LEU A 368 6.86 0.30 -4.07
C LEU A 368 6.89 1.47 -3.08
N TYR A 369 8.04 2.12 -2.92
CA TYR A 369 8.13 3.34 -2.11
C TYR A 369 9.28 4.25 -2.57
N SER A 370 9.07 5.57 -2.42
CA SER A 370 10.14 6.55 -2.57
C SER A 370 10.99 6.60 -1.30
N SER A 371 12.30 6.41 -1.46
CA SER A 371 13.30 6.57 -0.43
C SER A 371 13.35 8.03 0.01
N ARG A 372 13.13 8.27 1.31
CA ARG A 372 13.26 9.61 1.92
C ARG A 372 14.69 10.13 1.99
N PHE A 373 15.69 9.29 1.67
CA PHE A 373 17.10 9.63 1.82
C PHE A 373 17.68 10.25 0.55
N ASP A 374 17.21 9.81 -0.61
CA ASP A 374 17.81 10.14 -1.91
C ASP A 374 16.78 10.28 -3.05
N GLY A 375 15.48 10.14 -2.76
CA GLY A 375 14.42 10.23 -3.76
C GLY A 375 14.36 9.04 -4.72
N SER A 376 15.20 8.01 -4.52
CA SER A 376 15.15 6.79 -5.31
C SER A 376 13.83 6.04 -5.08
N ILE A 377 13.36 5.30 -6.07
CA ILE A 377 12.15 4.49 -5.95
C ILE A 377 12.57 3.04 -5.78
N VAL A 378 12.32 2.47 -4.60
CA VAL A 378 12.61 1.06 -4.30
C VAL A 378 11.40 0.22 -4.63
N PHE A 379 11.62 -0.91 -5.30
CA PHE A 379 10.57 -1.86 -5.67
C PHE A 379 10.93 -3.30 -5.29
N CYS A 380 9.91 -4.09 -4.95
CA CYS A 380 10.00 -5.52 -4.76
C CYS A 380 8.78 -6.24 -5.34
N TYR A 381 9.01 -7.22 -6.20
CA TYR A 381 8.00 -8.15 -6.70
C TYR A 381 8.26 -9.50 -6.06
N ALA A 382 7.23 -10.16 -5.54
CA ALA A 382 7.28 -11.55 -5.13
C ALA A 382 6.18 -12.30 -5.86
N SER A 383 6.51 -13.42 -6.49
CA SER A 383 5.57 -14.17 -7.31
C SER A 383 5.99 -15.63 -7.46
N ARG A 384 5.04 -16.49 -7.80
CA ARG A 384 5.28 -17.89 -8.11
C ARG A 384 4.57 -18.22 -9.43
N LEU A 385 5.30 -18.82 -10.38
CA LEU A 385 4.73 -19.12 -11.70
C LEU A 385 3.71 -20.26 -11.62
N SER A 386 4.05 -21.32 -10.89
CA SER A 386 3.21 -22.52 -10.68
C SER A 386 3.64 -23.27 -9.42
N ALA A 387 2.89 -24.31 -9.05
CA ALA A 387 3.24 -25.20 -7.93
C ALA A 387 4.63 -25.85 -8.09
N ASP A 388 5.04 -26.16 -9.31
CA ASP A 388 6.31 -26.86 -9.59
C ASP A 388 7.53 -25.91 -9.65
N THR A 389 7.28 -24.61 -9.70
CA THR A 389 8.31 -23.58 -9.62
C THR A 389 8.36 -22.99 -8.22
N GLY A 390 9.55 -22.72 -7.70
CA GLY A 390 9.67 -22.01 -6.44
C GLY A 390 9.44 -20.51 -6.59
N ALA A 391 9.20 -19.84 -5.46
CA ALA A 391 8.93 -18.41 -5.45
C ALA A 391 10.15 -17.61 -5.94
N VAL A 392 9.86 -16.54 -6.67
CA VAL A 392 10.85 -15.61 -7.21
C VAL A 392 10.59 -14.23 -6.64
N SER A 393 11.66 -13.54 -6.25
CA SER A 393 11.62 -12.15 -5.81
C SER A 393 12.50 -11.29 -6.69
N LYS A 394 11.94 -10.23 -7.30
CA LYS A 394 12.72 -9.18 -7.96
C LYS A 394 12.79 -7.97 -7.06
N PHE A 395 13.98 -7.62 -6.61
CA PHE A 395 14.23 -6.45 -5.77
C PHE A 395 15.13 -5.46 -6.50
N GLY A 396 14.76 -4.18 -6.49
CA GLY A 396 15.54 -3.18 -7.20
C GLY A 396 15.22 -1.75 -6.81
N SER A 397 15.89 -0.83 -7.48
CA SER A 397 15.77 0.60 -7.25
C SER A 397 15.87 1.38 -8.57
N VAL A 398 15.10 2.46 -8.66
CA VAL A 398 15.19 3.48 -9.70
C VAL A 398 15.85 4.73 -9.10
N ASN A 399 17.05 5.04 -9.54
CA ASN A 399 17.87 6.17 -9.12
C ASN A 399 18.06 7.13 -10.31
N GLN A 400 17.21 8.15 -10.43
CA GLN A 400 17.23 9.07 -11.58
C GLN A 400 18.58 9.79 -11.74
N GLY A 401 19.28 10.09 -10.64
CA GLY A 401 20.59 10.75 -10.65
C GLY A 401 21.73 9.93 -11.25
N ASN A 402 21.54 8.63 -11.52
CA ASN A 402 22.58 7.78 -12.11
C ASN A 402 22.97 8.18 -13.53
N SER A 403 22.05 8.79 -14.29
CA SER A 403 22.34 9.26 -15.65
C SER A 403 23.47 10.29 -15.67
N ALA A 404 23.55 11.18 -14.66
CA ALA A 404 24.64 12.16 -14.52
C ALA A 404 26.00 11.50 -14.23
N ARG A 405 26.00 10.23 -13.82
CA ARG A 405 27.18 9.42 -13.50
C ARG A 405 27.50 8.39 -14.59
N GLY A 406 26.78 8.41 -15.72
CA GLY A 406 26.93 7.42 -16.79
C GLY A 406 26.45 6.01 -16.42
N LEU A 407 25.63 5.87 -15.38
CA LEU A 407 25.08 4.59 -14.92
C LEU A 407 23.61 4.43 -15.33
N PRO A 408 23.11 3.19 -15.49
CA PRO A 408 21.68 2.94 -15.66
C PRO A 408 20.87 3.51 -14.49
N SER A 409 19.71 4.09 -14.80
CA SER A 409 18.80 4.63 -13.78
C SER A 409 18.09 3.54 -13.00
N THR A 410 18.01 2.30 -13.50
CA THR A 410 17.36 1.18 -12.82
C THR A 410 18.33 0.03 -12.65
N HIS A 411 18.37 -0.53 -11.44
CA HIS A 411 19.10 -1.76 -11.13
C HIS A 411 18.18 -2.71 -10.37
N ALA A 412 18.27 -4.00 -10.68
CA ALA A 412 17.52 -5.03 -9.98
C ALA A 412 18.32 -6.33 -9.84
N LEU A 413 17.97 -7.10 -8.82
CA LEU A 413 18.38 -8.48 -8.60
C LEU A 413 17.13 -9.35 -8.55
N ILE A 414 17.24 -10.57 -9.08
CA ILE A 414 16.20 -11.58 -8.95
C ILE A 414 16.75 -12.73 -8.11
N THR A 415 15.99 -13.16 -7.12
CA THR A 415 16.28 -14.35 -6.33
C THR A 415 15.20 -15.41 -6.55
N ALA A 416 15.59 -16.68 -6.61
CA ALA A 416 14.67 -17.80 -6.73
C ALA A 416 14.88 -18.78 -5.58
N LEU A 417 13.78 -19.33 -5.09
CA LEU A 417 13.76 -20.37 -4.06
C LEU A 417 13.43 -21.74 -4.66
N ASP A 418 13.80 -22.80 -3.97
CA ASP A 418 13.39 -24.15 -4.28
C ASP A 418 11.89 -24.35 -3.94
N PRO A 419 11.09 -24.97 -4.83
CA PRO A 419 9.64 -25.14 -4.62
C PRO A 419 9.26 -26.00 -3.41
N GLU A 420 10.12 -26.94 -3.00
CA GLU A 420 9.83 -27.92 -1.94
C GLU A 420 10.41 -27.48 -0.59
N THR A 421 11.67 -27.04 -0.61
CA THR A 421 12.44 -26.75 0.61
C THR A 421 12.46 -25.27 0.98
N GLY A 422 12.12 -24.38 0.04
CA GLY A 422 12.23 -22.93 0.22
C GLY A 422 13.67 -22.42 0.28
N ARG A 423 14.67 -23.27 0.02
CA ARG A 423 16.09 -22.89 0.01
C ARG A 423 16.38 -21.97 -1.18
N PRO A 424 17.27 -20.96 -1.07
CA PRO A 424 17.70 -20.19 -2.23
C PRO A 424 18.40 -21.08 -3.25
N VAL A 425 18.03 -20.95 -4.53
CA VAL A 425 18.63 -21.72 -5.63
C VAL A 425 19.37 -20.85 -6.64
N ALA A 426 19.01 -19.57 -6.77
CA ALA A 426 19.69 -18.68 -7.69
C ALA A 426 19.57 -17.20 -7.30
N VAL A 427 20.57 -16.43 -7.73
CA VAL A 427 20.58 -14.96 -7.79
C VAL A 427 20.97 -14.55 -9.21
N LEU A 428 20.14 -13.75 -9.87
CA LEU A 428 20.30 -13.33 -11.26
C LEU A 428 20.36 -11.80 -11.37
N ASP A 429 21.06 -11.31 -12.39
CA ASP A 429 20.94 -9.91 -12.81
C ASP A 429 19.50 -9.60 -13.26
N GLY A 430 18.79 -8.82 -12.45
CA GLY A 430 17.39 -8.49 -12.70
C GLY A 430 17.19 -7.39 -13.74
N THR A 431 18.25 -6.64 -14.07
CA THR A 431 18.19 -5.52 -15.02
C THR A 431 18.08 -6.04 -16.44
N THR A 432 18.96 -6.99 -16.80
CA THR A 432 18.92 -7.71 -18.07
C THR A 432 17.64 -8.52 -18.20
N VAL A 433 17.27 -9.31 -17.18
CA VAL A 433 16.01 -10.09 -17.22
C VAL A 433 14.82 -9.18 -17.48
N THR A 434 14.70 -8.06 -16.74
CA THR A 434 13.59 -7.11 -16.93
C THR A 434 13.56 -6.52 -18.33
N THR A 435 14.73 -6.21 -18.91
CA THR A 435 14.82 -5.68 -20.28
C THR A 435 14.28 -6.70 -21.29
N LEU A 436 14.80 -7.92 -21.24
CA LEU A 436 14.48 -8.97 -22.22
C LEU A 436 13.04 -9.46 -22.08
N ARG A 437 12.58 -9.72 -20.84
CA ARG A 437 11.22 -10.23 -20.59
C ARG A 437 10.14 -9.22 -20.96
N THR A 438 10.40 -7.92 -20.78
CA THR A 438 9.42 -6.88 -21.14
C THR A 438 9.22 -6.82 -22.65
N ALA A 439 10.33 -6.80 -23.41
CA ALA A 439 10.27 -6.85 -24.87
C ALA A 439 9.67 -8.17 -25.39
N ALA A 440 9.96 -9.29 -24.73
CA ALA A 440 9.40 -10.58 -25.08
C ALA A 440 7.88 -10.67 -24.83
N ALA A 441 7.37 -10.06 -23.75
CA ALA A 441 5.93 -9.98 -23.49
C ALA A 441 5.22 -9.16 -24.57
N SER A 442 5.79 -8.03 -24.95
CA SER A 442 5.34 -7.21 -26.09
C SER A 442 5.38 -7.97 -27.41
N ALA A 443 6.44 -8.74 -27.67
CA ALA A 443 6.53 -9.56 -28.88
C ALA A 443 5.48 -10.68 -28.90
N LEU A 444 5.24 -11.36 -27.77
CA LEU A 444 4.14 -12.32 -27.65
C LEU A 444 2.78 -11.66 -27.90
N ALA A 445 2.55 -10.48 -27.34
CA ALA A 445 1.33 -9.72 -27.61
C ALA A 445 1.21 -9.38 -29.10
N VAL A 446 2.27 -8.87 -29.74
CA VAL A 446 2.27 -8.64 -31.19
C VAL A 446 1.98 -9.92 -31.96
N ASP A 447 2.55 -11.05 -31.55
CA ASP A 447 2.35 -12.34 -32.21
C ASP A 447 0.87 -12.77 -32.22
N LEU A 448 0.17 -12.53 -31.11
CA LEU A 448 -1.23 -12.90 -30.94
C LEU A 448 -2.21 -11.86 -31.48
N LEU A 449 -1.83 -10.57 -31.47
CA LEU A 449 -2.76 -9.45 -31.66
C LEU A 449 -2.60 -8.75 -33.02
N ALA A 450 -1.39 -8.73 -33.57
CA ALA A 450 -1.13 -8.07 -34.83
C ALA A 450 -1.52 -8.95 -36.02
N ARG A 451 -1.90 -8.31 -37.12
CA ARG A 451 -2.18 -9.01 -38.37
C ARG A 451 -0.99 -9.88 -38.79
N PRO A 452 -1.22 -11.05 -39.42
CA PRO A 452 -0.14 -11.92 -39.89
C PRO A 452 0.81 -11.24 -40.89
N ASP A 453 0.31 -10.27 -41.66
CA ASP A 453 1.05 -9.52 -42.67
C ASP A 453 1.74 -8.25 -42.13
N ALA A 454 1.79 -8.06 -40.81
CA ALA A 454 2.35 -6.86 -40.19
C ALA A 454 3.89 -6.81 -40.32
N THR A 455 4.38 -6.03 -41.28
CA THR A 455 5.83 -5.90 -41.60
C THR A 455 6.47 -4.55 -41.32
N ARG A 456 5.70 -3.53 -40.86
CA ARG A 456 6.20 -2.16 -40.64
C ARG A 456 6.03 -1.78 -39.18
N LEU A 457 7.14 -1.49 -38.51
CA LEU A 457 7.19 -1.18 -37.09
C LEU A 457 7.57 0.30 -36.88
N ALA A 458 6.73 1.04 -36.16
CA ALA A 458 7.09 2.32 -35.58
C ALA A 458 7.55 2.13 -34.12
N VAL A 459 8.64 2.77 -33.74
CA VAL A 459 9.16 2.76 -32.37
C VAL A 459 9.28 4.19 -31.87
N ILE A 460 8.50 4.49 -30.84
CA ILE A 460 8.46 5.80 -30.21
C ILE A 460 9.26 5.70 -28.91
N GLY A 461 10.46 6.26 -28.95
CA GLY A 461 11.52 6.09 -27.96
C GLY A 461 12.79 5.55 -28.61
N SER A 462 13.94 5.87 -28.02
CA SER A 462 15.26 5.42 -28.48
C SER A 462 16.13 4.96 -27.32
N GLY A 463 15.50 4.39 -26.28
CA GLY A 463 16.16 3.88 -25.08
C GLY A 463 16.48 2.38 -25.16
N VAL A 464 16.73 1.77 -24.00
CA VAL A 464 17.02 0.33 -23.87
C VAL A 464 15.81 -0.52 -24.30
N GLN A 465 14.61 -0.18 -23.81
CA GLN A 465 13.39 -0.91 -24.16
C GLN A 465 13.08 -0.81 -25.66
N ALA A 466 13.20 0.37 -26.27
CA ALA A 466 12.95 0.57 -27.71
C ALA A 466 13.77 -0.42 -28.57
N ARG A 467 15.08 -0.55 -28.30
CA ARG A 467 15.95 -1.50 -29.01
C ARG A 467 15.57 -2.95 -28.75
N ALA A 468 15.31 -3.30 -27.49
CA ALA A 468 14.90 -4.66 -27.13
C ALA A 468 13.58 -5.06 -27.81
N HIS A 469 12.63 -4.14 -27.96
CA HIS A 469 11.36 -4.37 -28.64
C HIS A 469 11.54 -4.62 -30.14
N VAL A 470 12.41 -3.88 -30.82
CA VAL A 470 12.74 -4.16 -32.24
C VAL A 470 13.26 -5.59 -32.37
N ARG A 471 14.24 -5.97 -31.55
CA ARG A 471 14.84 -7.32 -31.56
C ARG A 471 13.81 -8.41 -31.30
N ALA A 472 12.95 -8.24 -30.30
CA ALA A 472 11.95 -9.25 -29.94
C ALA A 472 10.83 -9.34 -30.99
N ILE A 473 10.33 -8.21 -31.50
CA ILE A 473 9.26 -8.20 -32.50
C ILE A 473 9.74 -8.77 -33.83
N ALA A 474 10.99 -8.52 -34.23
CA ALA A 474 11.58 -9.12 -35.43
C ALA A 474 11.64 -10.66 -35.39
N ARG A 475 11.54 -11.29 -34.20
CA ARG A 475 11.49 -12.76 -34.06
C ARG A 475 10.11 -13.35 -34.32
N VAL A 476 9.05 -12.57 -34.15
CA VAL A 476 7.66 -13.01 -34.33
C VAL A 476 7.04 -12.45 -35.61
N ARG A 477 7.67 -11.44 -36.23
CA ARG A 477 7.20 -10.83 -37.46
C ARG A 477 8.35 -10.59 -38.43
N GLY A 478 8.13 -10.90 -39.71
CA GLY A 478 9.06 -10.59 -40.80
C GLY A 478 9.06 -9.10 -41.12
N LEU A 479 9.66 -8.30 -40.25
CA LEU A 479 9.77 -6.85 -40.44
C LEU A 479 10.56 -6.52 -41.70
N ARG A 480 10.08 -5.53 -42.46
CA ARG A 480 10.77 -4.96 -43.63
C ARG A 480 11.24 -3.53 -43.37
N GLU A 481 10.60 -2.85 -42.42
CA GLU A 481 10.86 -1.46 -42.11
C GLU A 481 10.66 -1.20 -40.62
N VAL A 482 11.59 -0.42 -40.04
CA VAL A 482 11.55 0.07 -38.66
C VAL A 482 11.78 1.58 -38.66
N ARG A 483 10.81 2.34 -38.17
CA ARG A 483 10.91 3.81 -38.03
C ARG A 483 11.03 4.19 -36.57
N ILE A 484 12.07 4.95 -36.23
CA ILE A 484 12.38 5.31 -34.85
C ILE A 484 12.24 6.81 -34.66
N TRP A 485 11.48 7.22 -33.66
CA TRP A 485 11.42 8.60 -33.22
C TRP A 485 11.76 8.74 -31.74
N SER A 486 12.50 9.79 -31.37
CA SER A 486 12.60 10.29 -30.01
C SER A 486 12.95 11.78 -30.02
N PRO A 487 12.69 12.54 -28.94
CA PRO A 487 12.90 14.00 -28.93
C PRO A 487 14.33 14.43 -29.22
N THR A 488 15.32 13.59 -28.91
CA THR A 488 16.75 13.90 -29.08
C THR A 488 17.29 13.29 -30.39
N PRO A 489 17.60 14.10 -31.42
CA PRO A 489 18.05 13.60 -32.73
C PRO A 489 19.24 12.65 -32.68
N ARG A 490 20.26 13.02 -31.90
CA ARG A 490 21.45 12.19 -31.69
C ARG A 490 21.11 10.78 -31.19
N ASN A 491 20.14 10.66 -30.28
CA ASN A 491 19.79 9.38 -29.67
C ASN A 491 19.04 8.46 -30.64
N ARG A 492 18.08 9.00 -31.41
CA ARG A 492 17.36 8.20 -32.42
C ARG A 492 18.22 7.81 -33.61
N LEU A 493 19.13 8.69 -34.06
CA LEU A 493 20.09 8.37 -35.12
C LEU A 493 21.05 7.26 -34.68
N ALA A 494 21.59 7.33 -33.46
CA ALA A 494 22.44 6.29 -32.90
C ALA A 494 21.70 4.96 -32.73
N ALA A 495 20.44 4.99 -32.27
CA ALA A 495 19.63 3.78 -32.13
C ALA A 495 19.35 3.10 -33.49
N ALA A 496 19.00 3.89 -34.51
CA ALA A 496 18.76 3.37 -35.85
C ALA A 496 20.03 2.76 -36.45
N ALA A 497 21.18 3.44 -36.33
CA ALA A 497 22.46 2.93 -36.83
C ALA A 497 22.90 1.65 -36.11
N GLU A 498 22.74 1.58 -34.78
CA GLU A 498 23.03 0.37 -34.00
C GLU A 498 22.18 -0.82 -34.44
N LEU A 499 20.86 -0.62 -34.57
CA LEU A 499 19.94 -1.66 -34.97
C LEU A 499 20.14 -2.10 -36.42
N ALA A 500 20.46 -1.17 -37.33
CA ALA A 500 20.74 -1.49 -38.73
C ALA A 500 22.03 -2.33 -38.91
N ALA A 501 23.00 -2.16 -38.01
CA ALA A 501 24.28 -2.88 -38.03
C ALA A 501 24.23 -4.21 -37.26
N GLU A 502 23.10 -4.57 -36.67
CA GLU A 502 22.98 -5.76 -35.82
C GLU A 502 22.83 -7.04 -36.68
N PRO A 503 23.55 -8.14 -36.36
CA PRO A 503 23.37 -9.39 -37.08
C PRO A 503 21.92 -9.89 -36.99
N GLY A 504 21.33 -10.29 -38.13
CA GLY A 504 19.95 -10.75 -38.21
C GLY A 504 18.92 -9.65 -38.56
N THR A 505 19.36 -8.42 -38.81
CA THR A 505 18.50 -7.35 -39.36
C THR A 505 18.76 -7.10 -40.85
N GLU A 506 19.46 -8.01 -41.53
CA GLU A 506 19.74 -7.90 -42.96
C GLU A 506 18.41 -7.85 -43.74
N GLY A 507 18.20 -6.77 -44.50
CA GLY A 507 16.96 -6.56 -45.26
C GLY A 507 15.84 -5.83 -44.51
N ILE A 508 16.06 -5.41 -43.27
CA ILE A 508 15.17 -4.48 -42.56
C ILE A 508 15.67 -3.04 -42.79
N ASP A 509 14.84 -2.19 -43.36
CA ASP A 509 15.13 -0.77 -43.51
C ASP A 509 14.87 -0.03 -42.18
N VAL A 510 15.94 0.33 -41.47
CA VAL A 510 15.86 1.00 -40.17
C VAL A 510 16.17 2.49 -40.31
N GLN A 511 15.19 3.35 -40.04
CA GLN A 511 15.27 4.78 -40.25
C GLN A 511 14.91 5.58 -39.00
N ALA A 512 15.59 6.71 -38.80
CA ALA A 512 15.17 7.71 -37.81
C ALA A 512 14.30 8.77 -38.49
N THR A 513 13.12 9.06 -37.93
CA THR A 513 12.20 10.05 -38.49
C THR A 513 12.35 11.42 -37.83
N ALA A 514 11.79 12.46 -38.47
CA ALA A 514 11.79 13.82 -37.93
C ALA A 514 10.73 14.00 -36.83
N THR A 515 9.52 13.47 -37.04
CA THR A 515 8.40 13.55 -36.10
C THR A 515 7.87 12.18 -35.67
N ALA A 516 7.14 12.15 -34.55
CA ALA A 516 6.46 10.94 -34.07
C ALA A 516 5.34 10.52 -35.04
N GLU A 517 4.63 11.50 -35.61
CA GLU A 517 3.59 11.27 -36.61
C GLU A 517 4.15 10.59 -37.86
N ASP A 518 5.29 11.03 -38.38
CA ASP A 518 5.95 10.39 -39.53
C ASP A 518 6.34 8.93 -39.26
N ALA A 519 6.74 8.62 -38.02
CA ALA A 519 7.04 7.24 -37.63
C ALA A 519 5.77 6.38 -37.63
N VAL A 520 4.67 6.90 -37.07
CA VAL A 520 3.39 6.19 -36.91
C VAL A 520 2.63 6.04 -38.22
N ALA A 521 2.75 6.99 -39.14
CA ALA A 521 2.00 7.04 -40.39
C ALA A 521 2.18 5.75 -41.22
N GLY A 522 1.11 4.99 -41.40
CA GLY A 522 1.11 3.74 -42.17
C GLY A 522 1.83 2.56 -41.52
N ALA A 523 2.22 2.67 -40.24
CA ALA A 523 2.79 1.58 -39.46
C ALA A 523 1.75 0.47 -39.20
N HIS A 524 2.18 -0.79 -39.21
CA HIS A 524 1.32 -1.91 -38.83
C HIS A 524 1.38 -2.17 -37.32
N ILE A 525 2.53 -1.91 -36.72
CA ILE A 525 2.78 -2.05 -35.28
C ILE A 525 3.39 -0.75 -34.79
N VAL A 526 2.92 -0.25 -33.64
CA VAL A 526 3.48 0.93 -32.97
C VAL A 526 3.89 0.53 -31.56
N ALA A 527 5.19 0.48 -31.29
CA ALA A 527 5.74 0.24 -29.96
C ALA A 527 6.11 1.59 -29.30
N VAL A 528 5.46 1.92 -28.19
CA VAL A 528 5.67 3.15 -27.44
C VAL A 528 6.46 2.81 -26.17
N CYS A 529 7.71 3.27 -26.15
CA CYS A 529 8.76 2.91 -25.18
C CYS A 529 9.43 4.17 -24.61
N THR A 530 8.61 5.08 -24.09
CA THR A 530 9.01 6.37 -23.54
C THR A 530 8.79 6.42 -22.02
N LEU A 531 9.10 7.56 -21.40
CA LEU A 531 8.72 7.84 -20.01
C LEU A 531 7.82 9.10 -19.97
N SER A 532 7.09 9.37 -21.05
CA SER A 532 6.32 10.59 -21.21
C SER A 532 5.13 10.63 -20.25
N GLU A 533 4.86 11.82 -19.69
CA GLU A 533 3.67 12.09 -18.89
C GLU A 533 2.49 12.57 -19.76
N THR A 534 2.77 13.00 -20.98
CA THR A 534 1.79 13.50 -21.95
C THR A 534 1.79 12.66 -23.22
N PRO A 535 0.63 12.47 -23.90
CA PRO A 535 0.55 11.67 -25.12
C PRO A 535 1.59 12.07 -26.17
N VAL A 536 2.28 11.06 -26.69
CA VAL A 536 3.26 11.19 -27.79
C VAL A 536 2.73 10.56 -29.07
N VAL A 537 1.80 9.62 -28.95
CA VAL A 537 1.08 9.01 -30.08
C VAL A 537 -0.39 9.38 -29.95
N LEU A 538 -0.96 9.93 -31.03
CA LEU A 538 -2.37 10.28 -31.10
C LEU A 538 -3.16 9.23 -31.90
N GLY A 539 -4.38 8.94 -31.45
CA GLY A 539 -5.25 7.99 -32.12
C GLY A 539 -5.51 8.37 -33.57
N SER A 540 -5.65 9.66 -33.88
CA SER A 540 -5.86 10.18 -35.24
C SER A 540 -4.80 9.74 -36.27
N TRP A 541 -3.57 9.47 -35.83
CA TRP A 541 -2.47 9.05 -36.71
C TRP A 541 -2.51 7.56 -37.06
N LEU A 542 -3.22 6.75 -36.26
CA LEU A 542 -3.19 5.30 -36.38
C LEU A 542 -3.96 4.83 -37.62
N PRO A 543 -3.31 4.07 -38.51
CA PRO A 543 -4.00 3.43 -39.62
C PRO A 543 -4.90 2.29 -39.12
N LYS A 544 -5.88 1.91 -39.93
CA LYS A 544 -6.66 0.70 -39.71
C LYS A 544 -5.77 -0.54 -39.64
N GLY A 545 -6.16 -1.51 -38.82
CA GLY A 545 -5.42 -2.76 -38.62
C GLY A 545 -4.17 -2.63 -37.74
N CYS A 546 -3.87 -1.43 -37.22
CA CYS A 546 -2.68 -1.18 -36.42
C CYS A 546 -2.75 -1.88 -35.06
N THR A 547 -1.60 -2.37 -34.57
CA THR A 547 -1.45 -2.85 -33.19
C THR A 547 -0.53 -1.92 -32.41
N VAL A 548 -1.04 -1.32 -31.34
CA VAL A 548 -0.30 -0.39 -30.49
C VAL A 548 0.13 -1.11 -29.22
N VAL A 549 1.40 -1.00 -28.88
CA VAL A 549 2.00 -1.59 -27.67
C VAL A 549 2.54 -0.45 -26.81
N SER A 550 1.89 -0.16 -25.68
CA SER A 550 2.32 0.86 -24.72
C SER A 550 2.95 0.21 -23.49
N VAL A 551 4.19 0.61 -23.18
CA VAL A 551 5.05 -0.08 -22.20
C VAL A 551 5.66 0.88 -21.18
N GLY A 552 5.82 2.16 -21.54
CA GLY A 552 6.38 3.19 -20.67
C GLY A 552 5.44 3.69 -19.58
N SER A 553 4.15 3.47 -19.77
CA SER A 553 3.05 3.94 -18.92
C SER A 553 2.77 3.06 -17.70
N VAL A 554 3.77 2.81 -16.84
CA VAL A 554 3.66 1.91 -15.68
C VAL A 554 3.15 2.59 -14.38
N GLU A 555 2.85 3.89 -14.46
CA GLU A 555 2.30 4.72 -13.39
C GLU A 555 1.05 5.45 -13.90
N PRO A 556 0.03 5.71 -13.06
CA PRO A 556 -1.24 6.29 -13.50
C PRO A 556 -1.11 7.67 -14.17
N THR A 557 -0.03 8.41 -13.89
CA THR A 557 0.23 9.75 -14.45
C THR A 557 1.04 9.71 -15.74
N ARG A 558 1.65 8.58 -16.11
CA ARG A 558 2.45 8.45 -17.33
C ARG A 558 1.56 8.07 -18.50
N CYS A 559 1.33 8.97 -19.43
CA CYS A 559 0.39 8.76 -20.52
C CYS A 559 1.08 8.85 -21.88
N GLU A 560 1.40 7.72 -22.49
CA GLU A 560 2.12 7.68 -23.76
C GLU A 560 1.23 7.87 -25.01
N THR A 561 -0.05 7.52 -24.87
CA THR A 561 -1.06 7.58 -25.93
C THR A 561 -2.25 8.41 -25.44
N ASP A 562 -2.97 9.06 -26.34
CA ASP A 562 -4.21 9.75 -25.97
C ASP A 562 -5.37 8.76 -25.81
N ALA A 563 -6.44 9.20 -25.16
CA ALA A 563 -7.62 8.36 -24.92
C ALA A 563 -8.30 7.91 -26.22
N GLU A 564 -8.11 8.67 -27.31
CA GLU A 564 -8.63 8.35 -28.64
C GLU A 564 -8.09 7.02 -29.18
N VAL A 565 -6.83 6.65 -28.86
CA VAL A 565 -6.29 5.32 -29.21
C VAL A 565 -7.16 4.20 -28.64
N LEU A 566 -7.55 4.32 -27.36
CA LEU A 566 -8.33 3.30 -26.67
C LEU A 566 -9.79 3.32 -27.13
N ARG A 567 -10.37 4.51 -27.32
CA ARG A 567 -11.73 4.68 -27.83
C ARG A 567 -11.93 4.07 -29.23
N ARG A 568 -10.91 4.16 -30.09
CA ARG A 568 -10.92 3.60 -31.45
C ARG A 568 -10.50 2.13 -31.51
N ALA A 569 -9.99 1.57 -30.42
CA ALA A 569 -9.52 0.20 -30.43
C ALA A 569 -10.71 -0.77 -30.48
N GLY A 570 -10.69 -1.73 -31.40
CA GLY A 570 -11.62 -2.86 -31.42
C GLY A 570 -11.40 -3.80 -30.24
N ALA A 571 -10.19 -3.80 -29.66
CA ALA A 571 -9.90 -4.45 -28.40
C ALA A 571 -8.82 -3.72 -27.60
N VAL A 572 -9.02 -3.66 -26.28
CA VAL A 572 -8.07 -3.14 -25.30
C VAL A 572 -7.54 -4.30 -24.47
N VAL A 573 -6.41 -4.84 -24.89
CA VAL A 573 -5.70 -5.93 -24.22
C VAL A 573 -4.71 -5.37 -23.22
N VAL A 574 -4.57 -6.01 -22.07
CA VAL A 574 -3.63 -5.59 -21.01
C VAL A 574 -2.99 -6.80 -20.33
N ASP A 575 -1.87 -6.59 -19.63
CA ASP A 575 -1.22 -7.65 -18.85
C ASP A 575 -2.19 -8.35 -17.88
N ASP A 576 -2.84 -7.53 -17.04
CA ASP A 576 -3.85 -7.92 -16.07
C ASP A 576 -4.85 -6.74 -15.91
N PRO A 577 -6.16 -6.95 -16.13
CA PRO A 577 -7.17 -5.89 -16.06
C PRO A 577 -7.20 -5.15 -14.72
N ALA A 578 -7.04 -5.86 -13.60
CA ALA A 578 -7.09 -5.26 -12.28
C ALA A 578 -5.91 -4.30 -12.06
N THR A 579 -4.70 -4.74 -12.42
CA THR A 579 -3.47 -3.96 -12.29
C THR A 579 -3.46 -2.79 -13.28
N ALA A 580 -3.80 -3.04 -14.55
CA ALA A 580 -3.78 -2.02 -15.60
C ALA A 580 -4.76 -0.87 -15.32
N ALA A 581 -5.95 -1.17 -14.78
CA ALA A 581 -6.94 -0.15 -14.40
C ALA A 581 -6.46 0.84 -13.31
N GLY A 582 -5.38 0.51 -12.59
CA GLY A 582 -4.76 1.39 -11.59
C GLY A 582 -3.39 1.95 -11.98
N HIS A 583 -2.71 1.37 -12.98
CA HIS A 583 -1.30 1.65 -13.26
C HIS A 583 -1.00 2.02 -14.71
N CYS A 584 -1.76 1.51 -15.68
CA CYS A 584 -1.53 1.79 -17.09
C CYS A 584 -2.10 3.16 -17.43
N GLY A 585 -1.27 4.21 -17.50
CA GLY A 585 -1.75 5.59 -17.61
C GLY A 585 -2.77 5.85 -18.74
N PRO A 586 -2.59 5.36 -19.98
CA PRO A 586 -3.59 5.48 -21.04
C PRO A 586 -4.93 4.83 -20.70
N VAL A 587 -4.90 3.63 -20.11
CA VAL A 587 -6.10 2.92 -19.63
C VAL A 587 -6.77 3.69 -18.49
N VAL A 588 -5.99 4.15 -17.51
CA VAL A 588 -6.48 4.97 -16.39
C VAL A 588 -7.14 6.25 -16.89
N ALA A 589 -6.51 6.92 -17.86
CA ALA A 589 -7.04 8.13 -18.47
C ALA A 589 -8.37 7.88 -19.19
N ALA A 590 -8.44 6.82 -20.02
CA ALA A 590 -9.64 6.45 -20.78
C ALA A 590 -10.80 5.98 -19.88
N LEU A 591 -10.51 5.20 -18.82
CA LEU A 591 -11.50 4.82 -17.81
C LEU A 591 -12.05 6.03 -17.06
N ARG A 592 -11.19 7.01 -16.76
CA ARG A 592 -11.58 8.23 -16.05
C ARG A 592 -12.43 9.16 -16.92
N SER A 593 -12.15 9.24 -18.23
CA SER A 593 -12.94 10.03 -19.17
C SER A 593 -14.22 9.31 -19.61
N GLY A 594 -14.36 8.00 -19.34
CA GLY A 594 -15.52 7.21 -19.72
C GLY A 594 -15.51 6.73 -21.18
N GLU A 595 -14.37 6.82 -21.85
CA GLU A 595 -14.21 6.33 -23.23
C GLU A 595 -14.22 4.81 -23.32
N ILE A 596 -13.79 4.15 -22.23
CA ILE A 596 -13.91 2.71 -22.02
C ILE A 596 -14.35 2.45 -20.58
N GLY A 597 -14.96 1.29 -20.34
CA GLY A 597 -15.24 0.73 -19.03
C GLY A 597 -14.26 -0.39 -18.64
N ARG A 598 -14.31 -0.81 -17.37
CA ARG A 598 -13.44 -1.89 -16.86
C ARG A 598 -13.72 -3.23 -17.53
N GLN A 599 -14.96 -3.45 -17.96
CA GLN A 599 -15.39 -4.66 -18.65
C GLN A 599 -14.83 -4.77 -20.08
N ASP A 600 -14.32 -3.67 -20.64
CA ASP A 600 -13.75 -3.63 -21.99
C ASP A 600 -12.27 -4.06 -22.00
N LEU A 601 -11.67 -4.26 -20.83
CA LEU A 601 -10.28 -4.70 -20.67
C LEU A 601 -10.18 -6.23 -20.78
N VAL A 602 -9.39 -6.69 -21.74
CA VAL A 602 -9.12 -8.11 -21.97
C VAL A 602 -7.75 -8.47 -21.42
N ALA A 603 -7.66 -9.53 -20.61
CA ALA A 603 -6.37 -10.02 -20.13
C ALA A 603 -5.61 -10.74 -21.26
N LEU A 604 -4.32 -10.45 -21.44
CA LEU A 604 -3.49 -11.18 -22.40
C LEU A 604 -3.42 -12.67 -22.06
N GLY A 605 -3.50 -13.03 -20.78
CA GLY A 605 -3.59 -14.43 -20.34
C GLY A 605 -4.81 -15.16 -20.89
N ASP A 606 -5.97 -14.50 -20.96
CA ASP A 606 -7.20 -15.09 -21.54
C ASP A 606 -7.07 -15.27 -23.07
N VAL A 607 -6.32 -14.39 -23.74
CA VAL A 607 -6.00 -14.56 -25.17
C VAL A 607 -5.07 -15.76 -25.38
N VAL A 608 -4.02 -15.89 -24.55
CA VAL A 608 -3.05 -16.99 -24.63
C VAL A 608 -3.71 -18.37 -24.46
N VAL A 609 -4.66 -18.49 -23.54
CA VAL A 609 -5.38 -19.76 -23.28
C VAL A 609 -6.64 -19.94 -24.14
N GLY A 610 -6.88 -19.04 -25.11
CA GLY A 610 -7.98 -19.15 -26.08
C GLY A 610 -9.38 -18.85 -25.54
N ARG A 611 -9.50 -18.17 -24.40
CA ARG A 611 -10.79 -17.73 -23.83
C ARG A 611 -11.30 -16.42 -24.39
N ALA A 612 -10.40 -15.61 -24.95
CA ALA A 612 -10.75 -14.35 -25.59
C ALA A 612 -10.08 -14.24 -26.97
N ALA A 613 -10.80 -13.71 -27.94
CA ALA A 613 -10.24 -13.24 -29.21
C ALA A 613 -10.06 -11.74 -29.14
N ALA A 614 -8.88 -11.24 -29.49
CA ALA A 614 -8.58 -9.81 -29.40
C ALA A 614 -8.63 -9.07 -30.74
N ARG A 615 -8.60 -9.77 -31.87
CA ARG A 615 -8.80 -9.17 -33.19
C ARG A 615 -9.90 -9.94 -33.91
N THR A 616 -11.04 -9.28 -34.10
CA THR A 616 -12.18 -9.86 -34.81
C THR A 616 -12.30 -9.33 -36.23
N ASP A 617 -11.86 -8.09 -36.47
CA ASP A 617 -11.80 -7.47 -37.78
C ASP A 617 -10.33 -7.17 -38.18
N PRO A 618 -9.91 -7.47 -39.43
CA PRO A 618 -8.59 -7.08 -39.94
C PRO A 618 -8.30 -5.57 -39.87
N ASP A 619 -9.32 -4.73 -39.92
CA ASP A 619 -9.22 -3.27 -39.83
C ASP A 619 -9.19 -2.74 -38.38
N ASP A 620 -9.41 -3.59 -37.38
CA ASP A 620 -9.40 -3.16 -35.97
C ASP A 620 -8.07 -2.53 -35.57
N ILE A 621 -8.14 -1.46 -34.79
CA ILE A 621 -6.98 -1.05 -33.99
C ILE A 621 -6.97 -1.92 -32.74
N VAL A 622 -5.85 -2.54 -32.40
CA VAL A 622 -5.71 -3.30 -31.15
C VAL A 622 -4.70 -2.60 -30.27
N PHE A 623 -5.10 -2.31 -29.03
CA PHE A 623 -4.20 -1.75 -28.03
C PHE A 623 -3.75 -2.84 -27.07
N TYR A 624 -2.45 -2.88 -26.77
CA TYR A 624 -1.87 -3.66 -25.70
C TYR A 624 -1.15 -2.74 -24.70
N GLY A 625 -1.61 -2.75 -23.45
CA GLY A 625 -1.00 -2.01 -22.35
C GLY A 625 -0.22 -2.93 -21.41
N SER A 626 1.11 -2.73 -21.33
CA SER A 626 1.98 -3.45 -20.42
C SER A 626 2.39 -2.59 -19.22
N VAL A 627 2.21 -3.14 -18.02
CA VAL A 627 2.63 -2.53 -16.74
C VAL A 627 3.72 -3.35 -16.04
N GLY A 628 3.93 -4.59 -16.49
CA GLY A 628 4.89 -5.52 -15.91
C GLY A 628 4.35 -6.21 -14.65
N LEU A 629 4.36 -7.53 -14.66
CA LEU A 629 3.89 -8.37 -13.55
C LEU A 629 5.03 -9.20 -12.97
N GLY A 630 5.00 -9.49 -11.66
CA GLY A 630 6.03 -10.32 -11.02
C GLY A 630 6.16 -11.70 -11.66
N VAL A 631 5.03 -12.30 -12.06
CA VAL A 631 4.99 -13.63 -12.71
C VAL A 631 5.79 -13.67 -14.02
N GLN A 632 5.88 -12.56 -14.75
CA GLN A 632 6.72 -12.44 -15.94
C GLN A 632 8.21 -12.55 -15.58
N ASP A 633 8.62 -11.94 -14.45
CA ASP A 633 9.97 -12.05 -13.91
C ASP A 633 10.23 -13.48 -13.37
N ALA A 634 9.23 -14.12 -12.75
CA ALA A 634 9.34 -15.49 -12.26
C ALA A 634 9.56 -16.51 -13.38
N ALA A 635 8.77 -16.41 -14.46
CA ALA A 635 8.92 -17.28 -15.62
C ALA A 635 10.26 -17.10 -16.32
N ALA A 636 10.68 -15.84 -16.49
CA ALA A 636 11.99 -15.54 -17.05
C ALA A 636 13.12 -16.12 -16.18
N ALA A 637 13.06 -15.92 -14.86
CA ALA A 637 14.08 -16.44 -13.95
C ALA A 637 14.20 -17.96 -14.01
N TRP A 638 13.08 -18.68 -13.98
CA TRP A 638 13.09 -20.14 -14.07
C TRP A 638 13.56 -20.65 -15.43
N ALA A 639 13.20 -19.97 -16.53
CA ALA A 639 13.74 -20.31 -17.86
C ALA A 639 15.28 -20.22 -17.88
N VAL A 640 15.85 -19.16 -17.32
CA VAL A 640 17.32 -19.00 -17.24
C VAL A 640 17.95 -20.04 -16.32
N ILE A 641 17.34 -20.32 -15.16
CA ILE A 641 17.83 -21.34 -14.21
C ILE A 641 17.85 -22.72 -14.86
N HIS A 642 16.80 -23.10 -15.60
CA HIS A 642 16.73 -24.38 -16.29
C HIS A 642 17.83 -24.50 -17.36
N ARG A 643 18.03 -23.46 -18.18
CA ARG A 643 19.12 -23.42 -19.15
C ARG A 643 20.50 -23.51 -18.49
N ALA A 644 20.72 -22.78 -17.39
CA ALA A 644 21.98 -22.82 -16.65
C ALA A 644 22.30 -24.22 -16.09
N ARG A 645 21.27 -24.93 -15.59
CA ARG A 645 21.42 -26.30 -15.09
C ARG A 645 21.72 -27.29 -16.22
N GLN A 646 21.09 -27.13 -17.38
CA GLN A 646 21.38 -27.94 -18.56
C GLN A 646 22.82 -27.76 -19.04
N GLU A 647 23.31 -26.51 -19.16
CA GLU A 647 24.72 -26.25 -19.51
C GLU A 647 25.69 -26.95 -18.53
N ASN A 648 25.43 -26.88 -17.22
CA ASN A 648 26.28 -27.50 -16.21
C ASN A 648 26.29 -29.04 -16.30
N HIS A 649 25.15 -29.67 -16.62
CA HIS A 649 25.09 -31.12 -16.79
C HIS A 649 25.82 -31.58 -18.07
N GLU A 650 25.71 -30.83 -19.16
CA GLU A 650 26.44 -31.13 -20.41
C GLU A 650 27.96 -31.01 -20.22
N HIS A 651 28.42 -30.00 -19.47
CA HIS A 651 29.85 -29.85 -19.17
C HIS A 651 30.37 -30.91 -18.18
N ALA A 652 29.55 -31.34 -17.21
CA ALA A 652 29.91 -32.43 -16.30
C ALA A 652 29.94 -33.82 -16.99
N GLY A 653 29.16 -34.01 -18.05
CA GLY A 653 29.18 -35.21 -18.90
C GLY A 653 30.33 -35.25 -19.92
N THR A 654 31.08 -34.16 -20.06
CA THR A 654 32.21 -34.01 -21.00
C THR A 654 33.55 -34.00 -20.25
N VAL A 655 33.72 -34.90 -19.30
CA VAL A 655 35.03 -35.20 -18.68
C VAL A 655 35.64 -36.38 -19.43
N TYR A 656 36.64 -36.08 -20.28
CA TYR A 656 37.52 -37.06 -20.92
C TYR A 656 38.47 -37.71 -19.92
#